data_AF-A0A523XUT1-F1
#
_entry.id   AF-A0A523XUT1-F1
#
_cell.length_a   1.000
_cell.length_b   1.000
_cell.length_c   1.000
_cell.angle_alpha   90.00
_cell.angle_beta   90.00
_cell.angle_gamma   90.00
#
_symmetry.space_group_name_H-M   'P 1'
#
loop_
_entity.id
_entity.type
_entity.pdbx_description
1 polymer ?
#
loop_
_entity_poly.entity_id
_entity_poly.type
_entity_poly.pdbx_seq_one_letter_code
_entity_poly.pdbx_strand_id
1 'polypeptide(L)'
;MTRCNFVVNLHSRLSEWLFLVSKLGAIPPLREPALKEDRMITGKPLVASIVGMDGCGKSSTFRGALNTLADHIYVVGIGEHVLGGGPDKPLEERLDVPLSRSTQIVGRYAKGLRWQWLYKNLKFVELTQRTRIRDYVTTHDPPDVILTDGQPLVNCAAWSVAHFYKHDLLDDNEELYQGLRYLAGEEMIPLRELPRYLRRALPLALLNLLGLGRFRYPDLIFLLDLDPAVAMARIRARGTALQAHESEAFLDELGRGYEHVCALFQERRGIPLTRIRVDQVPLDEAVKIVADGVLEHVSARVKIKTTDRPQPGTIEVIATTMSGSIQDQRNVHRIGPEFQSRTSRRVCVHLADSHAEAEAIAHTIVAGGGRTIISAGGAGTFNAVLEGAHLRGTVPSDLRLAFLRKGSANLIGKTLGIPEQLPAAVEAIIQGIDSDRYVQADILAVETTEPEGRVLRRHLVGFGGLGVFGDVPRFTESRLIKVYKGVLGSLLGDLGPFFIGLALAAGRWQVLRLLGRVPPMSLTLDDHYCPPEIWGAVMVLNGDLGADFPLGRGLPLGSGSFRVIALSYRGLRRALRQIKAARLGTILDEPESYGAIVRTVRHLIARPTKALPYMINVDGGRMLTRGEVRVSVSGQVRLVSGWEA
;
A
#
# COMPACT_ATOMS: atom_id res chain seq x y z
N MET A 1 18.34 40.66 22.84
CA MET A 1 16.93 40.83 22.41
C MET A 1 16.54 40.00 21.16
N THR A 2 17.44 39.25 20.52
CA THR A 2 17.16 38.49 19.27
C THR A 2 16.60 37.07 19.46
N ARG A 3 16.67 36.48 20.68
CA ARG A 3 16.15 35.12 20.95
C ARG A 3 14.65 35.06 21.31
N CYS A 4 14.07 36.11 21.90
CA CYS A 4 12.63 36.12 22.25
C CYS A 4 11.71 36.25 21.03
N ASN A 5 12.10 37.00 20.00
CA ASN A 5 11.28 37.16 18.79
C ASN A 5 11.16 35.87 17.97
N PHE A 6 12.11 34.93 18.10
CA PHE A 6 12.07 33.67 17.38
C PHE A 6 11.01 32.71 17.95
N VAL A 7 10.88 32.62 19.27
CA VAL A 7 9.93 31.71 19.92
C VAL A 7 8.48 32.15 19.70
N VAL A 8 8.21 33.46 19.76
CA VAL A 8 6.86 34.01 19.56
C VAL A 8 6.41 33.86 18.09
N ASN A 9 7.31 34.07 17.12
CA ASN A 9 7.00 33.92 15.70
C ASN A 9 6.86 32.43 15.31
N LEU A 10 7.65 31.54 15.91
CA LEU A 10 7.53 30.09 15.71
C LEU A 10 6.21 29.54 16.28
N HIS A 11 5.79 30.00 17.47
CA HIS A 11 4.55 29.56 18.10
C HIS A 11 3.30 29.98 17.30
N SER A 12 3.23 31.24 16.83
CA SER A 12 2.13 31.72 15.99
C SER A 12 2.04 30.95 14.66
N ARG A 13 3.19 30.71 14.02
CA ARG A 13 3.28 29.90 12.79
C ARG A 13 2.86 28.45 13.01
N LEU A 14 3.21 27.84 14.15
CA LEU A 14 2.83 26.46 14.48
C LEU A 14 1.33 26.34 14.80
N SER A 15 0.73 27.31 15.50
CA SER A 15 -0.69 27.24 15.86
C SER A 15 -1.63 27.31 14.65
N GLU A 16 -1.34 28.21 13.69
CA GLU A 16 -2.12 28.28 12.44
C GLU A 16 -1.97 27.00 11.61
N TRP A 17 -0.75 26.47 11.53
CA TRP A 17 -0.48 25.23 10.78
C TRP A 17 -1.12 24.00 11.42
N LEU A 18 -1.07 23.86 12.75
CA LEU A 18 -1.71 22.77 13.48
C LEU A 18 -3.24 22.81 13.34
N PHE A 19 -3.83 24.01 13.28
CA PHE A 19 -5.26 24.17 12.96
C PHE A 19 -5.60 23.63 11.57
N LEU A 20 -4.81 23.97 10.54
CA LEU A 20 -4.94 23.45 9.18
C LEU A 20 -4.73 21.92 9.08
N VAL A 21 -3.73 21.38 9.80
CA VAL A 21 -3.45 19.93 9.85
C VAL A 21 -4.55 19.16 10.59
N SER A 22 -5.14 19.72 11.64
CA SER A 22 -6.23 19.07 12.39
C SER A 22 -7.46 18.82 11.49
N LYS A 23 -7.75 19.75 10.56
CA LYS A 23 -8.80 19.59 9.54
C LYS A 23 -8.48 18.51 8.50
N LEU A 24 -7.19 18.23 8.26
CA LEU A 24 -6.75 17.12 7.41
C LEU A 24 -6.87 15.75 8.11
N GLY A 25 -6.86 15.68 9.44
CA GLY A 25 -6.95 14.42 10.20
C GLY A 25 -8.38 13.94 10.51
N ALA A 26 -9.36 14.84 10.49
CA ALA A 26 -10.73 14.60 10.96
C ALA A 26 -11.70 14.16 9.85
N ILE A 27 -11.35 13.14 9.07
CA ILE A 27 -12.29 12.53 8.10
C ILE A 27 -13.08 11.43 8.83
N PRO A 28 -14.41 11.53 8.98
CA PRO A 28 -15.22 10.45 9.51
C PRO A 28 -15.18 9.24 8.55
N PRO A 29 -15.22 7.99 9.04
CA PRO A 29 -15.36 6.83 8.17
C PRO A 29 -16.69 6.93 7.42
N LEU A 30 -16.63 7.07 6.10
CA LEU A 30 -17.81 7.13 5.23
C LEU A 30 -18.37 5.72 4.99
N ARG A 31 -19.69 5.65 4.80
CA ARG A 31 -20.42 4.43 4.43
C ARG A 31 -19.91 3.89 3.09
N GLU A 32 -19.69 2.58 3.00
CA GLU A 32 -19.36 1.90 1.74
C GLU A 32 -20.45 2.19 0.70
N PRO A 33 -20.10 2.69 -0.50
CA PRO A 33 -21.06 2.82 -1.59
C PRO A 33 -21.51 1.43 -2.07
N ALA A 34 -22.77 1.34 -2.52
CA ALA A 34 -23.31 0.13 -3.13
C ALA A 34 -22.45 -0.28 -4.34
N LEU A 35 -22.04 -1.54 -4.37
CA LEU A 35 -21.27 -2.16 -5.46
C LEU A 35 -22.01 -1.94 -6.79
N LYS A 36 -21.43 -1.13 -7.68
CA LYS A 36 -21.86 -1.03 -9.09
C LYS A 36 -21.23 -2.18 -9.89
N GLU A 37 -21.96 -2.60 -10.92
CA GLU A 37 -21.72 -3.79 -11.77
C GLU A 37 -20.26 -4.08 -12.14
N ASP A 38 -19.94 -5.38 -12.17
CA ASP A 38 -18.67 -6.05 -12.46
C ASP A 38 -17.97 -5.54 -13.74
N ARG A 39 -17.24 -4.42 -13.63
CA ARG A 39 -16.08 -4.18 -14.51
C ARG A 39 -14.87 -4.82 -13.84
N MET A 40 -14.38 -5.92 -14.42
CA MET A 40 -13.05 -6.48 -14.09
C MET A 40 -11.95 -5.50 -14.53
N ILE A 41 -11.71 -4.44 -13.75
CA ILE A 41 -10.59 -3.53 -13.95
C ILE A 41 -9.36 -4.16 -13.28
N THR A 42 -8.48 -4.75 -14.09
CA THR A 42 -7.38 -5.61 -13.63
C THR A 42 -6.01 -4.92 -13.55
N GLY A 43 -5.95 -3.59 -13.50
CA GLY A 43 -4.68 -2.87 -13.42
C GLY A 43 -4.75 -1.55 -12.64
N LYS A 44 -3.60 -1.11 -12.12
CA LYS A 44 -3.43 0.24 -11.54
C LYS A 44 -3.64 1.31 -12.63
N PRO A 45 -4.43 2.38 -12.37
CA PRO A 45 -4.61 3.47 -13.32
C PRO A 45 -3.27 4.04 -13.77
N LEU A 46 -3.16 4.34 -15.06
CA LEU A 46 -2.07 5.18 -15.58
C LEU A 46 -2.27 6.62 -15.08
N VAL A 47 -1.27 7.19 -14.42
CA VAL A 47 -1.31 8.57 -13.92
C VAL A 47 -0.55 9.47 -14.87
N ALA A 48 -1.27 10.27 -15.67
CA ALA A 48 -0.69 11.26 -16.56
C ALA A 48 -0.86 12.67 -15.99
N SER A 49 0.18 13.50 -16.08
CA SER A 49 0.15 14.86 -15.53
C SER A 49 0.51 15.89 -16.57
N ILE A 50 -0.34 16.92 -16.68
CA ILE A 50 -0.06 18.09 -17.52
C ILE A 50 0.47 19.19 -16.60
N VAL A 51 1.71 19.62 -16.82
CA VAL A 51 2.41 20.59 -15.96
C VAL A 51 2.85 21.79 -16.80
N GLY A 52 3.08 22.92 -16.13
CA GLY A 52 3.47 24.16 -16.79
C GLY A 52 3.15 25.37 -15.92
N MET A 53 3.75 26.50 -16.25
CA MET A 53 3.51 27.78 -15.56
C MET A 53 2.14 28.37 -15.89
N ASP A 54 1.69 29.36 -15.12
CA ASP A 54 0.44 30.04 -15.43
C ASP A 54 0.50 30.76 -16.77
N GLY A 55 -0.61 30.78 -17.51
CA GLY A 55 -0.68 31.36 -18.87
C GLY A 55 -0.45 30.37 -20.02
N CYS A 56 0.12 29.18 -19.78
CA CYS A 56 0.42 28.19 -20.82
C CYS A 56 -0.80 27.43 -21.39
N GLY A 57 -2.02 27.68 -20.91
CA GLY A 57 -3.22 26.95 -21.37
C GLY A 57 -3.37 25.55 -20.77
N LYS A 58 -2.67 25.24 -19.68
CA LYS A 58 -2.73 23.96 -18.95
C LYS A 58 -4.16 23.49 -18.63
N SER A 59 -4.98 24.30 -17.99
CA SER A 59 -6.35 23.89 -17.63
C SER A 59 -7.25 23.67 -18.86
N SER A 60 -7.03 24.42 -19.94
CA SER A 60 -7.75 24.22 -21.21
C SER A 60 -7.32 22.92 -21.88
N THR A 61 -6.02 22.67 -21.96
CA THR A 61 -5.44 21.43 -22.51
C THR A 61 -5.90 20.22 -21.69
N PHE A 62 -5.88 20.34 -20.36
CA PHE A 62 -6.39 19.32 -19.44
C PHE A 62 -7.86 18.98 -19.71
N ARG A 63 -8.75 19.97 -19.82
CA ARG A 63 -10.17 19.73 -20.08
C ARG A 63 -10.40 19.12 -21.46
N GLY A 64 -9.72 19.63 -22.49
CA GLY A 64 -9.82 19.09 -23.85
C GLY A 64 -9.35 17.65 -23.93
N ALA A 65 -8.16 17.35 -23.40
CA ALA A 65 -7.61 16.00 -23.40
C ALA A 65 -8.46 15.04 -22.57
N LEU A 66 -9.00 15.49 -21.44
CA LEU A 66 -9.90 14.69 -20.62
C LEU A 66 -11.20 14.33 -21.37
N ASN A 67 -11.75 15.27 -22.14
CA ASN A 67 -12.93 15.02 -22.96
C ASN A 67 -12.62 14.00 -24.07
N THR A 68 -11.53 14.20 -24.81
CA THR A 68 -11.09 13.25 -25.86
C THR A 68 -10.80 11.86 -25.29
N LEU A 69 -10.16 11.76 -24.12
CA LEU A 69 -9.90 10.47 -23.49
C LEU A 69 -11.18 9.77 -23.04
N ALA A 70 -12.16 10.53 -22.54
CA ALA A 70 -13.45 9.97 -22.13
C ALA A 70 -14.20 9.32 -23.28
N ASP A 71 -13.99 9.74 -24.53
CA ASP A 71 -14.60 9.10 -25.71
C ASP A 71 -14.06 7.68 -25.96
N HIS A 72 -12.89 7.33 -25.39
CA HIS A 72 -12.19 6.07 -25.67
C HIS A 72 -12.05 5.14 -24.46
N ILE A 73 -11.86 5.70 -23.27
CA ILE A 73 -11.53 4.94 -22.05
C ILE A 73 -12.19 5.56 -20.82
N TYR A 74 -12.27 4.82 -19.73
CA TYR A 74 -12.73 5.37 -18.47
C TYR A 74 -11.61 6.21 -17.84
N VAL A 75 -11.86 7.49 -17.66
CA VAL A 75 -10.87 8.47 -17.20
C VAL A 75 -11.40 9.30 -16.04
N VAL A 76 -10.54 9.57 -15.06
CA VAL A 76 -10.81 10.56 -14.00
C VAL A 76 -9.80 11.69 -14.08
N GLY A 77 -10.30 12.90 -14.27
CA GLY A 77 -9.52 14.13 -14.22
C GLY A 77 -9.46 14.69 -12.80
N ILE A 78 -8.26 15.02 -12.31
CA ILE A 78 -8.06 15.69 -11.01
C ILE A 78 -7.43 17.07 -11.26
N GLY A 79 -8.26 18.11 -11.23
CA GLY A 79 -7.84 19.50 -11.33
C GLY A 79 -8.47 20.39 -10.26
N GLU A 80 -8.97 21.55 -10.66
CA GLU A 80 -9.84 22.37 -9.80
C GLU A 80 -11.13 21.62 -9.46
N HIS A 81 -11.65 20.87 -10.43
CA HIS A 81 -12.74 19.92 -10.25
C HIS A 81 -12.22 18.49 -10.40
N VAL A 82 -12.91 17.55 -9.76
CA VAL A 82 -12.73 16.13 -10.03
C VAL A 82 -13.80 15.75 -11.04
N LEU A 83 -13.39 15.34 -12.23
CA LEU A 83 -14.28 15.00 -13.34
C LEU A 83 -14.09 13.53 -13.69
N GLY A 84 -15.15 12.81 -14.04
CA GLY A 84 -15.07 11.41 -14.45
C GLY A 84 -16.03 11.09 -15.58
N GLY A 85 -15.55 10.35 -16.58
CA GLY A 85 -16.30 10.00 -17.79
C GLY A 85 -15.68 8.81 -18.50
N GLY A 86 -16.39 8.25 -19.47
CA GLY A 86 -15.94 7.13 -20.31
C GLY A 86 -16.82 6.97 -21.54
N PRO A 87 -16.59 5.98 -22.41
CA PRO A 87 -17.23 5.90 -23.73
C PRO A 87 -18.76 5.96 -23.68
N ASP A 88 -19.34 5.37 -22.63
CA ASP A 88 -20.79 5.30 -22.41
C ASP A 88 -21.28 6.29 -21.34
N LYS A 89 -20.41 7.18 -20.85
CA LYS A 89 -20.73 8.09 -19.75
C LYS A 89 -20.14 9.49 -19.99
N PRO A 90 -20.99 10.53 -20.07
CA PRO A 90 -20.50 11.89 -20.24
C PRO A 90 -19.56 12.28 -19.09
N LEU A 91 -18.66 13.21 -19.38
CA LEU A 91 -17.74 13.75 -18.40
C LEU A 91 -18.50 14.60 -17.37
N GLU A 92 -18.59 14.10 -16.13
CA GLU A 92 -19.36 14.72 -15.05
C GLU A 92 -18.50 15.03 -13.83
N GLU A 93 -18.93 16.00 -13.03
CA GLU A 93 -18.27 16.33 -11.77
C GLU A 93 -18.54 15.26 -10.69
N ARG A 94 -17.44 14.74 -10.12
CA ARG A 94 -17.42 13.69 -9.08
C ARG A 94 -17.51 14.30 -7.69
N LEU A 95 -18.73 14.65 -7.27
CA LEU A 95 -19.00 15.18 -5.92
C LEU A 95 -18.98 14.11 -4.82
N ASP A 96 -18.99 12.84 -5.21
CA ASP A 96 -18.89 11.66 -4.34
C ASP A 96 -17.46 11.43 -3.80
N VAL A 97 -16.45 12.00 -4.47
CA VAL A 97 -15.05 11.85 -4.05
C VAL A 97 -14.77 12.77 -2.84
N PRO A 98 -14.28 12.23 -1.71
CA PRO A 98 -13.97 13.03 -0.52
C PRO A 98 -12.96 14.14 -0.83
N LEU A 99 -13.08 15.27 -0.12
CA LEU A 99 -12.21 16.45 -0.26
C LEU A 99 -12.31 17.19 -1.61
N SER A 100 -13.09 16.73 -2.58
CA SER A 100 -13.32 17.43 -3.86
C SER A 100 -13.78 18.89 -3.62
N ARG A 101 -14.83 19.06 -2.82
CA ARG A 101 -15.38 20.37 -2.43
C ARG A 101 -14.40 21.20 -1.60
N SER A 102 -13.69 20.59 -0.64
CA SER A 102 -12.74 21.34 0.18
C SER A 102 -11.57 21.86 -0.64
N THR A 103 -11.09 21.06 -1.60
CA THR A 103 -9.99 21.44 -2.50
C THR A 103 -10.38 22.65 -3.34
N GLN A 104 -11.60 22.68 -3.87
CA GLN A 104 -12.15 23.83 -4.60
C GLN A 104 -12.23 25.10 -3.74
N ILE A 105 -12.72 24.94 -2.50
CA ILE A 105 -12.86 26.07 -1.57
C ILE A 105 -11.49 26.63 -1.22
N VAL A 106 -10.55 25.77 -0.80
CA VAL A 106 -9.18 26.17 -0.45
C VAL A 106 -8.46 26.81 -1.64
N GLY A 107 -8.60 26.26 -2.85
CA GLY A 107 -8.03 26.80 -4.07
C GLY A 107 -8.59 28.19 -4.42
N ARG A 108 -9.90 28.39 -4.31
CA ARG A 108 -10.53 29.72 -4.52
C ARG A 108 -10.07 30.74 -3.49
N TYR A 109 -10.01 30.36 -2.21
CA TYR A 109 -9.47 31.23 -1.17
C TYR A 109 -8.01 31.59 -1.42
N ALA A 110 -7.18 30.63 -1.84
CA ALA A 110 -5.78 30.89 -2.18
C ALA A 110 -5.68 31.96 -3.28
N LYS A 111 -6.38 31.78 -4.41
CA LYS A 111 -6.35 32.72 -5.56
C LYS A 111 -6.79 34.15 -5.18
N GLY A 112 -7.71 34.30 -4.21
CA GLY A 112 -8.21 35.60 -3.77
C GLY A 112 -7.29 36.37 -2.80
N LEU A 113 -6.24 35.72 -2.28
CA LEU A 113 -5.37 36.33 -1.27
C LEU A 113 -4.22 37.10 -1.92
N ARG A 114 -4.09 38.39 -1.55
CA ARG A 114 -2.95 39.23 -1.96
C ARG A 114 -1.68 38.94 -1.15
N TRP A 115 -1.76 38.14 -0.10
CA TRP A 115 -0.63 37.80 0.77
C TRP A 115 0.10 36.54 0.26
N GLN A 116 1.27 36.75 -0.35
CA GLN A 116 2.11 35.70 -0.92
C GLN A 116 2.42 34.54 0.05
N TRP A 117 2.61 34.83 1.34
CA TRP A 117 2.90 33.80 2.35
C TRP A 117 1.71 32.87 2.61
N LEU A 118 0.50 33.42 2.70
CA LEU A 118 -0.70 32.62 2.95
C LEU A 118 -1.08 31.81 1.70
N TYR A 119 -0.92 32.39 0.51
CA TYR A 119 -1.08 31.70 -0.77
C TYR A 119 -0.25 30.41 -0.84
N LYS A 120 1.04 30.49 -0.47
CA LYS A 120 1.98 29.35 -0.46
C LYS A 120 1.49 28.17 0.38
N ASN A 121 1.04 28.46 1.60
CA ASN A 121 0.59 27.43 2.53
C ASN A 121 -0.73 26.81 2.06
N LEU A 122 -1.68 27.63 1.58
CA LEU A 122 -2.97 27.13 1.09
C LEU A 122 -2.80 26.30 -0.19
N LYS A 123 -1.93 26.72 -1.11
CA LYS A 123 -1.63 25.91 -2.31
C LYS A 123 -1.02 24.57 -1.94
N PHE A 124 -0.08 24.56 -0.99
CA PHE A 124 0.53 23.31 -0.53
C PHE A 124 -0.51 22.34 0.09
N VAL A 125 -1.47 22.89 0.84
CA VAL A 125 -2.60 22.12 1.38
C VAL A 125 -3.50 21.60 0.26
N GLU A 126 -3.82 22.42 -0.74
CA GLU A 126 -4.57 22.02 -1.93
C GLU A 126 -3.88 20.84 -2.65
N LEU A 127 -2.58 20.92 -2.91
CA LEU A 127 -1.80 19.87 -3.57
C LEU A 127 -1.76 18.57 -2.73
N THR A 128 -1.73 18.71 -1.41
CA THR A 128 -1.85 17.57 -0.49
C THR A 128 -3.25 16.92 -0.56
N GLN A 129 -4.32 17.72 -0.66
CA GLN A 129 -5.68 17.20 -0.84
C GLN A 129 -5.83 16.50 -2.19
N ARG A 130 -5.30 17.06 -3.28
CA ARG A 130 -5.29 16.41 -4.61
C ARG A 130 -4.59 15.05 -4.60
N THR A 131 -3.51 14.92 -3.85
CA THR A 131 -2.84 13.62 -3.65
C THR A 131 -3.77 12.61 -3.01
N ARG A 132 -4.53 13.01 -1.98
CA ARG A 132 -5.49 12.12 -1.30
C ARG A 132 -6.68 11.76 -2.18
N ILE A 133 -7.17 12.71 -2.98
CA ILE A 133 -8.21 12.48 -3.99
C ILE A 133 -7.74 11.40 -4.96
N ARG A 134 -6.52 11.53 -5.49
CA ARG A 134 -5.93 10.53 -6.38
C ARG A 134 -5.85 9.16 -5.72
N ASP A 135 -5.32 9.10 -4.50
CA ASP A 135 -5.18 7.83 -3.77
C ASP A 135 -6.56 7.20 -3.49
N TYR A 136 -7.58 8.01 -3.20
CA TYR A 136 -8.97 7.56 -3.03
C TYR A 136 -9.51 6.95 -4.32
N VAL A 137 -9.45 7.69 -5.44
CA VAL A 137 -9.92 7.24 -6.77
C VAL A 137 -9.22 5.95 -7.16
N THR A 138 -7.89 5.90 -7.04
CA THR A 138 -7.08 4.71 -7.33
C THR A 138 -7.52 3.46 -6.55
N THR A 139 -8.04 3.65 -5.33
CA THR A 139 -8.36 2.53 -4.43
C THR A 139 -9.82 2.09 -4.54
N HIS A 140 -10.76 3.03 -4.73
CA HIS A 140 -12.20 2.75 -4.60
C HIS A 140 -12.93 2.73 -5.94
N ASP A 141 -12.39 3.40 -6.96
CA ASP A 141 -12.99 3.50 -8.28
C ASP A 141 -11.89 3.73 -9.32
N PRO A 142 -11.00 2.73 -9.53
CA PRO A 142 -9.81 2.89 -10.35
C PRO A 142 -10.21 3.08 -11.82
N PRO A 143 -9.89 4.22 -12.45
CA PRO A 143 -10.09 4.38 -13.89
C PRO A 143 -8.98 3.67 -14.69
N ASP A 144 -9.10 3.65 -16.02
CA ASP A 144 -7.98 3.28 -16.88
C ASP A 144 -6.86 4.32 -16.75
N VAL A 145 -7.25 5.59 -16.67
CA VAL A 145 -6.35 6.75 -16.56
C VAL A 145 -6.81 7.73 -15.50
N ILE A 146 -5.86 8.24 -14.71
CA ILE A 146 -6.01 9.47 -13.95
C ILE A 146 -5.20 10.57 -14.64
N LEU A 147 -5.88 11.56 -15.22
CA LEU A 147 -5.25 12.74 -15.78
C LEU A 147 -5.23 13.86 -14.72
N THR A 148 -4.12 14.58 -14.54
CA THR A 148 -4.05 15.64 -13.52
C THR A 148 -3.67 17.00 -14.12
N ASP A 149 -4.38 18.05 -13.69
CA ASP A 149 -4.06 19.45 -14.00
C ASP A 149 -2.99 19.96 -13.03
N GLY A 150 -1.72 19.77 -13.40
CA GLY A 150 -0.57 19.90 -12.53
C GLY A 150 -0.26 18.62 -11.76
N GLN A 151 0.92 18.55 -11.16
CA GLN A 151 1.37 17.38 -10.40
C GLN A 151 1.92 17.84 -9.04
N PRO A 152 1.44 17.33 -7.89
CA PRO A 152 1.84 17.82 -6.58
C PRO A 152 3.35 17.85 -6.27
N LEU A 153 4.11 16.81 -6.63
CA LEU A 153 5.58 16.81 -6.52
C LEU A 153 6.20 17.86 -7.44
N VAL A 154 5.88 17.83 -8.73
CA VAL A 154 6.48 18.69 -9.74
C VAL A 154 6.20 20.15 -9.40
N ASN A 155 4.95 20.49 -9.09
CA ASN A 155 4.55 21.85 -8.74
C ASN A 155 5.26 22.33 -7.46
N CYS A 156 5.28 21.52 -6.38
CA CYS A 156 5.96 21.90 -5.16
C CYS A 156 7.46 22.12 -5.38
N ALA A 157 8.12 21.22 -6.12
CA ALA A 157 9.55 21.30 -6.39
C ALA A 157 9.89 22.47 -7.33
N ALA A 158 9.14 22.65 -8.43
CA ALA A 158 9.33 23.76 -9.36
C ALA A 158 9.16 25.11 -8.65
N TRP A 159 8.18 25.23 -7.75
CA TRP A 159 7.99 26.43 -6.94
C TRP A 159 9.14 26.66 -5.96
N SER A 160 9.71 25.59 -5.40
CA SER A 160 10.90 25.69 -4.57
C SER A 160 12.13 26.15 -5.36
N VAL A 161 12.32 25.64 -6.58
CA VAL A 161 13.42 26.04 -7.48
C VAL A 161 13.27 27.49 -7.94
N ALA A 162 12.06 27.95 -8.23
CA ALA A 162 11.77 29.34 -8.60
C ALA A 162 11.83 30.33 -7.43
N HIS A 163 12.60 30.02 -6.39
CA HIS A 163 12.78 30.81 -5.16
C HIS A 163 11.48 31.27 -4.48
N PHE A 164 10.35 30.60 -4.78
CA PHE A 164 9.07 30.97 -4.21
C PHE A 164 9.05 30.71 -2.71
N TYR A 165 9.76 29.69 -2.24
CA TYR A 165 10.01 29.44 -0.82
C TYR A 165 11.43 29.91 -0.48
N LYS A 166 11.59 31.17 -0.02
CA LYS A 166 12.91 31.79 0.29
C LYS A 166 13.90 30.83 0.99
N HIS A 167 15.16 30.88 0.54
CA HIS A 167 16.39 30.24 1.06
C HIS A 167 16.71 28.81 0.55
N ASP A 168 17.66 28.75 -0.38
CA ASP A 168 18.76 27.79 -0.56
C ASP A 168 18.52 26.38 -0.02
N LEU A 169 17.60 25.64 -0.64
CA LEU A 169 17.49 24.23 -0.36
C LEU A 169 17.88 23.33 -1.52
N LEU A 170 17.93 23.83 -2.76
CA LEU A 170 17.88 22.93 -3.92
C LEU A 170 18.69 23.47 -5.11
N ASP A 171 19.85 24.09 -4.87
CA ASP A 171 20.78 24.47 -5.94
C ASP A 171 21.52 23.25 -6.52
N ASP A 172 21.49 22.13 -5.81
CA ASP A 172 22.05 20.84 -6.22
C ASP A 172 20.93 19.88 -6.62
N ASN A 173 21.09 19.25 -7.79
CA ASN A 173 20.19 18.22 -8.30
C ASN A 173 20.01 17.06 -7.31
N GLU A 174 21.05 16.70 -6.55
CA GLU A 174 20.96 15.64 -5.55
C GLU A 174 20.11 16.07 -4.34
N GLU A 175 20.28 17.30 -3.85
CA GLU A 175 19.45 17.82 -2.75
C GLU A 175 17.98 17.99 -3.19
N LEU A 176 17.76 18.46 -4.42
CA LEU A 176 16.44 18.55 -5.05
C LEU A 176 15.76 17.19 -5.13
N TYR A 177 16.47 16.21 -5.69
CA TYR A 177 15.98 14.84 -5.82
C TYR A 177 15.69 14.21 -4.46
N GLN A 178 16.55 14.46 -3.48
CA GLN A 178 16.35 13.98 -2.12
C GLN A 178 15.10 14.59 -1.47
N GLY A 179 14.88 15.90 -1.63
CA GLY A 179 13.65 16.57 -1.20
C GLY A 179 12.39 15.98 -1.84
N LEU A 180 12.46 15.63 -3.12
CA LEU A 180 11.37 14.94 -3.84
C LEU A 180 11.08 13.56 -3.23
N ARG A 181 12.10 12.79 -2.84
CA ARG A 181 11.94 11.48 -2.18
C ARG A 181 11.29 11.64 -0.80
N TYR A 182 11.61 12.70 -0.07
CA TYR A 182 10.93 13.03 1.20
C TYR A 182 9.45 13.40 1.01
N LEU A 183 9.11 14.19 -0.03
CA LEU A 183 7.71 14.53 -0.36
C LEU A 183 6.90 13.31 -0.85
N ALA A 184 7.56 12.44 -1.60
CA ALA A 184 6.97 11.19 -2.09
C ALA A 184 6.75 10.17 -0.96
N GLY A 185 7.35 10.39 0.21
CA GLY A 185 7.31 9.47 1.35
C GLY A 185 8.14 8.21 1.13
N GLU A 186 9.10 8.26 0.21
CA GLU A 186 10.05 7.16 -0.02
C GLU A 186 11.14 7.12 1.06
N GLU A 187 11.49 8.28 1.60
CA GLU A 187 12.48 8.40 2.67
C GLU A 187 12.00 9.36 3.76
N MET A 188 12.55 9.16 4.95
CA MET A 188 12.36 10.07 6.09
C MET A 188 13.57 10.98 6.19
N ILE A 189 13.33 12.24 6.56
CA ILE A 189 14.38 13.19 6.87
C ILE A 189 15.15 12.66 8.08
N PRO A 190 16.47 12.44 7.97
CA PRO A 190 17.29 12.02 9.09
C PRO A 190 17.16 13.00 10.27
N LEU A 191 17.12 12.49 11.51
CA LEU A 191 16.97 13.34 12.71
C LEU A 191 18.03 14.44 12.81
N ARG A 192 19.25 14.16 12.34
CA ARG A 192 20.37 15.12 12.27
C ARG A 192 20.12 16.27 11.29
N GLU A 193 19.34 16.04 10.24
CA GLU A 193 19.02 17.01 9.19
C GLU A 193 17.66 17.70 9.44
N LEU A 194 16.81 17.12 10.30
CA LEU A 194 15.50 17.66 10.62
C LEU A 194 15.51 19.15 11.05
N PRO A 195 16.46 19.63 11.88
CA PRO A 195 16.53 21.06 12.21
C PRO A 195 16.77 21.97 11.00
N ARG A 196 17.53 21.52 9.99
CA ARG A 196 17.75 22.25 8.73
C ARG A 196 16.43 22.39 7.97
N TYR A 197 15.71 21.28 7.79
CA TYR A 197 14.42 21.30 7.08
C TYR A 197 13.32 22.03 7.86
N LEU A 198 13.25 21.92 9.20
CA LEU A 198 12.28 22.69 9.99
C LEU A 198 12.48 24.21 9.84
N ARG A 199 13.72 24.67 9.63
CA ARG A 199 14.03 26.09 9.42
C ARG A 199 13.79 26.56 7.99
N ARG A 200 14.20 25.77 6.99
CA ARG A 200 14.20 26.17 5.58
C ARG A 200 12.96 25.71 4.80
N ALA A 201 12.41 24.53 5.12
CA ALA A 201 11.21 23.97 4.51
C ALA A 201 10.31 23.29 5.55
N LEU A 202 9.78 24.10 6.47
CA LEU A 202 8.87 23.63 7.52
C LEU A 202 7.73 22.74 6.98
N PRO A 203 7.04 23.07 5.86
CA PRO A 203 6.00 22.20 5.31
C PRO A 203 6.49 20.80 4.93
N LEU A 204 7.68 20.71 4.33
CA LEU A 204 8.32 19.43 3.98
C LEU A 204 8.63 18.63 5.24
N ALA A 205 9.29 19.26 6.21
CA ALA A 205 9.65 18.61 7.47
C ALA A 205 8.41 18.06 8.21
N LEU A 206 7.34 18.85 8.27
CA LEU A 206 6.10 18.43 8.92
C LEU A 206 5.40 17.30 8.18
N LEU A 207 5.26 17.38 6.85
CA LEU A 207 4.65 16.28 6.07
C LEU A 207 5.44 14.99 6.20
N ASN A 208 6.77 15.08 6.15
CA ASN A 208 7.64 13.93 6.25
C ASN A 208 7.56 13.32 7.66
N LEU A 209 7.73 14.12 8.72
CA LEU A 209 7.66 13.68 10.11
C LEU A 209 6.30 13.04 10.47
N LEU A 210 5.20 13.61 9.95
CA LEU A 210 3.85 13.11 10.18
C LEU A 210 3.45 11.95 9.25
N GLY A 211 4.32 11.53 8.33
CA GLY A 211 4.03 10.48 7.34
C GLY A 211 2.89 10.83 6.38
N LEU A 212 2.66 12.14 6.19
CA LEU A 212 1.65 12.72 5.31
C LEU A 212 2.21 12.99 3.90
N GLY A 213 3.54 13.04 3.74
CA GLY A 213 4.22 13.06 2.45
C GLY A 213 3.97 11.75 1.71
N ARG A 214 3.08 11.77 0.71
CA ARG A 214 2.71 10.61 -0.11
C ARG A 214 2.46 11.00 -1.56
N PHE A 215 3.16 12.02 -2.03
CA PHE A 215 2.95 12.48 -3.39
C PHE A 215 3.55 11.44 -4.34
N ARG A 216 2.75 10.51 -4.87
CA ARG A 216 3.23 9.54 -5.87
C ARG A 216 3.72 10.28 -7.12
N TYR A 217 4.78 9.76 -7.72
CA TYR A 217 5.24 10.13 -9.05
C TYR A 217 4.15 9.87 -10.10
N PRO A 218 4.08 10.71 -11.15
CA PRO A 218 3.27 10.39 -12.32
C PRO A 218 3.92 9.25 -13.12
N ASP A 219 3.12 8.56 -13.91
CA ASP A 219 3.60 7.63 -14.93
C ASP A 219 4.00 8.35 -16.22
N LEU A 220 3.37 9.48 -16.54
CA LEU A 220 3.65 10.32 -17.71
C LEU A 220 3.60 11.81 -17.39
N ILE A 221 4.45 12.60 -18.04
CA ILE A 221 4.47 14.06 -17.90
C ILE A 221 4.36 14.73 -19.26
N PHE A 222 3.42 15.65 -19.37
CA PHE A 222 3.30 16.58 -20.49
C PHE A 222 3.65 17.98 -19.98
N LEU A 223 4.82 18.49 -20.36
CA LEU A 223 5.27 19.83 -20.00
C LEU A 223 4.84 20.83 -21.07
N LEU A 224 3.91 21.72 -20.71
CA LEU A 224 3.52 22.85 -21.56
C LEU A 224 4.51 23.98 -21.36
N ASP A 225 5.36 24.17 -22.35
CA ASP A 225 6.40 25.20 -22.38
C ASP A 225 5.91 26.41 -23.17
N LEU A 226 6.16 27.60 -22.62
CA LEU A 226 5.71 28.88 -23.17
C LEU A 226 6.75 29.95 -22.85
N ASP A 227 6.91 30.93 -23.73
CA ASP A 227 7.70 32.11 -23.40
C ASP A 227 7.04 32.92 -22.24
N PRO A 228 7.79 33.34 -21.20
CA PRO A 228 7.24 34.07 -20.06
C PRO A 228 6.56 35.39 -20.41
N ALA A 229 7.05 36.12 -21.41
CA ALA A 229 6.44 37.37 -21.86
C ALA A 229 5.10 37.10 -22.55
N VAL A 230 5.03 36.04 -23.37
CA VAL A 230 3.77 35.57 -23.97
C VAL A 230 2.79 35.11 -22.89
N ALA A 231 3.25 34.38 -21.87
CA ALA A 231 2.44 33.97 -20.74
C ALA A 231 1.84 35.18 -19.99
N MET A 232 2.66 36.20 -19.70
CA MET A 232 2.20 37.45 -19.08
C MET A 232 1.18 38.20 -19.96
N ALA A 233 1.41 38.27 -21.27
CA ALA A 233 0.46 38.87 -22.20
C ALA A 233 -0.90 38.15 -22.17
N ARG A 234 -0.88 36.80 -22.19
CA ARG A 234 -2.10 35.98 -22.07
C ARG A 234 -2.80 36.16 -20.72
N ILE A 235 -2.06 36.27 -19.62
CA ILE A 235 -2.64 36.49 -18.28
C ILE A 235 -3.33 37.87 -18.23
N ARG A 236 -2.66 38.93 -18.71
CA ARG A 236 -3.24 40.30 -18.76
C ARG A 236 -4.49 40.35 -19.64
N ALA A 237 -4.49 39.64 -20.77
CA ALA A 237 -5.62 39.61 -21.69
C ALA A 237 -6.89 38.95 -21.10
N ARG A 238 -6.78 38.15 -20.02
CA ARG A 238 -7.94 37.52 -19.36
C ARG A 238 -8.84 38.52 -18.61
N GLY A 239 -8.36 39.73 -18.36
CA GLY A 239 -9.11 40.76 -17.62
C GLY A 239 -9.28 40.48 -16.12
N THR A 240 -8.67 39.42 -15.58
CA THR A 240 -8.64 39.13 -14.15
C THR A 240 -7.51 39.90 -13.46
N ALA A 241 -7.71 40.28 -12.20
CA ALA A 241 -6.65 40.90 -11.40
C ALA A 241 -5.43 39.98 -11.30
N LEU A 242 -4.23 40.54 -11.55
CA LEU A 242 -2.99 39.81 -11.44
C LEU A 242 -2.78 39.28 -10.01
N GLN A 243 -2.41 38.02 -9.90
CA GLN A 243 -2.05 37.41 -8.63
C GLN A 243 -0.68 37.94 -8.17
N ALA A 244 -0.43 37.93 -6.86
CA ALA A 244 0.78 38.55 -6.27
C ALA A 244 2.11 37.92 -6.74
N HIS A 245 2.07 36.84 -7.50
CA HIS A 245 3.24 36.14 -8.04
C HIS A 245 3.27 36.13 -9.58
N GLU A 246 2.29 36.71 -10.25
CA GLU A 246 2.26 36.80 -11.72
C GLU A 246 3.12 37.99 -12.19
N SER A 247 4.44 37.79 -12.19
CA SER A 247 5.41 38.68 -12.85
C SER A 247 6.20 37.89 -13.90
N GLU A 248 6.67 38.58 -14.93
CA GLU A 248 7.44 37.96 -16.02
C GLU A 248 8.69 37.25 -15.49
N ALA A 249 9.46 37.90 -14.63
CA ALA A 249 10.65 37.32 -14.00
C ALA A 249 10.33 36.07 -13.17
N PHE A 250 9.22 36.07 -12.42
CA PHE A 250 8.82 34.90 -11.65
C PHE A 250 8.36 33.75 -12.56
N LEU A 251 7.62 34.06 -13.62
CA LEU A 251 7.18 33.06 -14.60
C LEU A 251 8.39 32.44 -15.33
N ASP A 252 9.40 33.22 -15.66
CA ASP A 252 10.66 32.75 -16.23
C ASP A 252 11.39 31.78 -15.29
N GLU A 253 11.57 32.15 -14.02
CA GLU A 253 12.13 31.25 -13.00
C GLU A 253 11.29 29.99 -12.80
N LEU A 254 9.96 30.12 -12.83
CA LEU A 254 9.04 29.01 -12.68
C LEU A 254 9.08 28.05 -13.88
N GLY A 255 9.17 28.58 -15.10
CA GLY A 255 9.37 27.80 -16.32
C GLY A 255 10.64 26.95 -16.24
N ARG A 256 11.76 27.57 -15.90
CA ARG A 256 13.04 26.86 -15.65
C ARG A 256 12.90 25.81 -14.55
N GLY A 257 12.19 26.13 -13.47
CA GLY A 257 11.94 25.18 -12.38
C GLY A 257 11.15 23.94 -12.83
N TYR A 258 10.12 24.11 -13.65
CA TYR A 258 9.38 22.99 -14.23
C TYR A 258 10.24 22.14 -15.15
N GLU A 259 10.98 22.77 -16.06
CA GLU A 259 11.88 22.06 -16.98
C GLU A 259 12.91 21.24 -16.23
N HIS A 260 13.57 21.85 -15.24
CA HIS A 260 14.59 21.21 -14.41
C HIS A 260 14.02 19.98 -13.67
N VAL A 261 12.89 20.11 -12.98
CA VAL A 261 12.29 19.00 -12.22
C VAL A 261 11.82 17.87 -13.15
N CYS A 262 11.25 18.22 -14.31
CA CYS A 262 10.82 17.21 -15.29
C CYS A 262 12.01 16.46 -15.89
N ALA A 263 13.11 17.15 -16.21
CA ALA A 263 14.35 16.52 -16.67
C ALA A 263 14.91 15.56 -15.62
N LEU A 264 14.91 15.97 -14.35
CA LEU A 264 15.36 15.13 -13.23
C LEU A 264 14.50 13.86 -13.07
N PHE A 265 13.18 13.96 -13.27
CA PHE A 265 12.28 12.81 -13.28
C PHE A 265 12.54 11.88 -14.48
N GLN A 266 12.78 12.42 -15.66
CA GLN A 266 13.14 11.63 -16.83
C GLN A 266 14.47 10.89 -16.61
N GLU A 267 15.51 11.59 -16.16
CA GLU A 267 16.85 11.04 -15.95
C GLU A 267 16.89 9.98 -14.84
N ARG A 268 16.33 10.30 -13.65
CA ARG A 268 16.50 9.46 -12.45
C ARG A 268 15.43 8.41 -12.27
N ARG A 269 14.28 8.53 -12.96
CA ARG A 269 13.16 7.58 -12.86
C ARG A 269 12.71 6.98 -14.18
N GLY A 270 13.23 7.47 -15.31
CA GLY A 270 12.75 7.05 -16.62
C GLY A 270 11.29 7.39 -16.87
N ILE A 271 10.76 8.44 -16.21
CA ILE A 271 9.37 8.88 -16.44
C ILE A 271 9.32 9.54 -17.82
N PRO A 272 8.50 9.05 -18.77
CA PRO A 272 8.35 9.66 -20.08
C PRO A 272 7.89 11.12 -19.96
N LEU A 273 8.59 11.98 -20.69
CA LEU A 273 8.38 13.42 -20.71
C LEU A 273 8.15 13.89 -22.16
N THR A 274 6.97 14.43 -22.42
CA THR A 274 6.62 15.07 -23.68
C THR A 274 6.59 16.59 -23.48
N ARG A 275 7.44 17.32 -24.20
CA ARG A 275 7.47 18.79 -24.19
C ARG A 275 6.58 19.32 -25.32
N ILE A 276 5.73 20.30 -25.01
CA ILE A 276 4.80 20.92 -25.97
C ILE A 276 4.99 22.43 -25.93
N ARG A 277 5.46 23.01 -27.04
CA ARG A 277 5.64 24.47 -27.22
C ARG A 277 4.31 25.13 -27.59
N VAL A 278 3.56 25.60 -26.59
CA VAL A 278 2.17 26.08 -26.76
C VAL A 278 2.05 27.50 -27.35
N ASP A 279 3.17 28.10 -27.71
CA ASP A 279 3.29 29.25 -28.59
C ASP A 279 3.34 28.87 -30.08
N GLN A 280 3.71 27.63 -30.38
CA GLN A 280 3.90 27.11 -31.74
C GLN A 280 2.79 26.16 -32.18
N VAL A 281 2.11 25.52 -31.23
CA VAL A 281 0.97 24.63 -31.52
C VAL A 281 -0.35 25.26 -31.04
N PRO A 282 -1.43 25.16 -31.83
CA PRO A 282 -2.75 25.54 -31.37
C PRO A 282 -3.26 24.59 -30.26
N LEU A 283 -4.30 25.03 -29.54
CA LEU A 283 -4.79 24.33 -28.36
C LEU A 283 -5.33 22.92 -28.67
N ASP A 284 -6.04 22.76 -29.79
CA ASP A 284 -6.58 21.50 -30.26
C ASP A 284 -5.48 20.47 -30.58
N GLU A 285 -4.38 20.93 -31.18
CA GLU A 285 -3.21 20.09 -31.41
C GLU A 285 -2.53 19.70 -30.09
N ALA A 286 -2.36 20.63 -29.14
CA ALA A 286 -1.82 20.30 -27.82
C ALA A 286 -2.70 19.28 -27.06
N VAL A 287 -4.03 19.42 -27.16
CA VAL A 287 -5.01 18.46 -26.62
C VAL A 287 -4.81 17.08 -27.23
N LYS A 288 -4.69 17.02 -28.56
CA LYS A 288 -4.49 15.77 -29.30
C LYS A 288 -3.19 15.08 -28.90
N ILE A 289 -2.07 15.83 -28.83
CA ILE A 289 -0.76 15.28 -28.40
C ILE A 289 -0.86 14.61 -27.02
N VAL A 290 -1.56 15.25 -26.07
CA VAL A 290 -1.73 14.68 -24.73
C VAL A 290 -2.63 13.43 -24.75
N ALA A 291 -3.77 13.49 -25.43
CA ALA A 291 -4.71 12.37 -25.51
C ALA A 291 -4.08 11.14 -26.21
N ASP A 292 -3.46 11.34 -27.38
CA ASP A 292 -2.79 10.29 -28.15
C ASP A 292 -1.65 9.65 -27.35
N GLY A 293 -0.81 10.49 -26.72
CA GLY A 293 0.30 10.01 -25.89
C GLY A 293 -0.16 9.19 -24.69
N VAL A 294 -1.30 9.54 -24.08
CA VAL A 294 -1.91 8.74 -23.01
C VAL A 294 -2.45 7.41 -23.54
N LEU A 295 -3.22 7.42 -24.63
CA LEU A 295 -3.83 6.22 -25.21
C LEU A 295 -2.79 5.21 -25.69
N GLU A 296 -1.67 5.68 -26.26
CA GLU A 296 -0.55 4.83 -26.64
C GLU A 296 0.00 4.04 -25.43
N HIS A 297 0.21 4.72 -24.31
CA HIS A 297 0.73 4.09 -23.09
C HIS A 297 -0.28 3.15 -22.42
N VAL A 298 -1.57 3.48 -22.44
CA VAL A 298 -2.63 2.57 -21.99
C VAL A 298 -2.60 1.30 -22.84
N SER A 299 -2.56 1.44 -24.17
CA SER A 299 -2.52 0.31 -25.11
C SER A 299 -1.26 -0.54 -24.95
N ALA A 300 -0.11 0.09 -24.68
CA ALA A 300 1.14 -0.62 -24.40
C ALA A 300 1.09 -1.39 -23.08
N ARG A 301 0.43 -0.87 -22.04
CA ARG A 301 0.23 -1.57 -20.75
C ARG A 301 -0.66 -2.80 -20.91
N VAL A 302 -1.72 -2.72 -21.69
CA VAL A 302 -2.61 -3.87 -21.97
C VAL A 302 -1.86 -5.01 -22.69
N LYS A 303 -0.81 -4.70 -23.45
CA LYS A 303 0.06 -5.73 -24.07
C LYS A 303 0.97 -6.45 -23.06
N ILE A 304 1.21 -5.88 -21.88
CA ILE A 304 1.99 -6.51 -20.81
C ILE A 304 1.01 -7.22 -19.86
N LYS A 305 0.65 -8.46 -20.24
CA LYS A 305 -0.08 -9.53 -19.52
C LYS A 305 -1.56 -9.72 -19.86
N THR A 306 -1.84 -10.92 -20.40
CA THR A 306 -2.83 -11.94 -19.99
C THR A 306 -3.31 -12.80 -21.15
N THR A 307 -2.75 -12.63 -22.36
CA THR A 307 -3.30 -13.31 -23.55
C THR A 307 -2.82 -14.74 -23.78
N ASP A 308 -1.68 -15.16 -23.21
CA ASP A 308 -1.30 -16.57 -23.29
C ASP A 308 -1.93 -17.31 -22.13
N ARG A 309 -2.90 -18.19 -22.43
CA ARG A 309 -3.33 -19.22 -21.47
C ARG A 309 -2.07 -19.89 -20.91
N PRO A 310 -1.98 -20.10 -19.58
CA PRO A 310 -0.87 -20.82 -18.96
C PRO A 310 -0.62 -22.12 -19.72
N GLN A 311 0.57 -22.27 -20.30
CA GLN A 311 0.92 -23.52 -20.95
C GLN A 311 1.21 -24.57 -19.86
N PRO A 312 0.76 -25.83 -20.04
CA PRO A 312 1.12 -26.91 -19.12
C PRO A 312 2.63 -26.93 -18.86
N GLY A 313 3.03 -27.00 -17.59
CA GLY A 313 4.44 -27.00 -17.20
C GLY A 313 5.10 -25.62 -17.06
N THR A 314 4.40 -24.52 -17.32
CA THR A 314 4.92 -23.15 -17.04
C THR A 314 5.05 -22.92 -15.54
N ILE A 315 6.12 -22.23 -15.14
CA ILE A 315 6.34 -21.72 -13.78
C ILE A 315 5.83 -20.28 -13.73
N GLU A 316 4.81 -20.06 -12.91
CA GLU A 316 4.13 -18.77 -12.80
C GLU A 316 4.55 -18.06 -11.52
N VAL A 317 5.33 -16.99 -11.63
CA VAL A 317 5.87 -16.29 -10.46
C VAL A 317 5.07 -15.03 -10.20
N ILE A 318 4.40 -14.92 -9.05
CA ILE A 318 3.65 -13.72 -8.66
C ILE A 318 4.46 -12.95 -7.62
N ALA A 319 5.02 -11.81 -8.02
CA ALA A 319 5.90 -10.99 -7.21
C ALA A 319 5.26 -9.66 -6.82
N THR A 320 5.11 -9.41 -5.53
CA THR A 320 4.59 -8.13 -5.06
C THR A 320 5.68 -7.07 -4.94
N THR A 321 5.39 -5.87 -5.44
CA THR A 321 6.30 -4.71 -5.35
C THR A 321 6.29 -4.07 -3.96
N MET A 322 5.28 -4.37 -3.14
CA MET A 322 5.10 -3.83 -1.78
C MET A 322 5.67 -4.71 -0.65
N SER A 323 6.12 -5.92 -0.97
CA SER A 323 6.62 -6.89 0.02
C SER A 323 8.11 -6.73 0.28
N GLY A 324 8.50 -7.02 1.52
CA GLY A 324 9.89 -7.00 1.96
C GLY A 324 10.43 -5.63 2.33
N SER A 325 11.74 -5.61 2.61
CA SER A 325 12.54 -4.39 2.77
C SER A 325 12.62 -3.62 1.44
N ILE A 326 13.08 -2.38 1.47
CA ILE A 326 13.30 -1.58 0.24
C ILE A 326 14.27 -2.31 -0.71
N GLN A 327 15.28 -3.00 -0.17
CA GLN A 327 16.22 -3.80 -0.97
C GLN A 327 15.51 -4.99 -1.64
N ASP A 328 14.61 -5.66 -0.93
CA ASP A 328 13.79 -6.76 -1.48
C ASP A 328 12.85 -6.27 -2.59
N GLN A 329 12.35 -5.03 -2.49
CA GLN A 329 11.53 -4.40 -3.52
C GLN A 329 12.35 -4.07 -4.76
N ARG A 330 13.59 -3.60 -4.59
CA ARG A 330 14.51 -3.37 -5.72
C ARG A 330 14.84 -4.65 -6.46
N ASN A 331 14.94 -5.79 -5.79
CA ASN A 331 15.33 -7.06 -6.42
C ASN A 331 14.24 -7.74 -7.27
N VAL A 332 13.02 -7.20 -7.34
CA VAL A 332 11.91 -7.85 -8.05
C VAL A 332 12.21 -8.08 -9.53
N HIS A 333 12.87 -7.13 -10.19
CA HIS A 333 13.27 -7.26 -11.60
C HIS A 333 14.27 -8.38 -11.86
N ARG A 334 15.00 -8.85 -10.83
CA ARG A 334 15.96 -9.95 -10.95
C ARG A 334 15.33 -11.33 -10.90
N ILE A 335 14.09 -11.45 -10.39
CA ILE A 335 13.45 -12.75 -10.17
C ILE A 335 13.35 -13.55 -11.48
N GLY A 336 12.85 -12.93 -12.55
CA GLY A 336 12.71 -13.59 -13.85
C GLY A 336 14.03 -14.12 -14.41
N PRO A 337 15.06 -13.27 -14.56
CA PRO A 337 16.38 -13.70 -15.02
C PRO A 337 16.99 -14.82 -14.18
N GLU A 338 16.86 -14.78 -12.85
CA GLU A 338 17.40 -15.82 -11.98
C GLU A 338 16.73 -17.18 -12.21
N PHE A 339 15.41 -17.22 -12.40
CA PHE A 339 14.69 -18.45 -12.77
C PHE A 339 15.09 -18.93 -14.17
N GLN A 340 15.07 -18.04 -15.17
CA GLN A 340 15.39 -18.38 -16.56
C GLN A 340 16.80 -18.95 -16.74
N SER A 341 17.76 -18.51 -15.91
CA SER A 341 19.13 -19.03 -15.94
C SER A 341 19.30 -20.45 -15.38
N ARG A 342 18.29 -21.00 -14.69
CA ARG A 342 18.39 -22.28 -13.94
C ARG A 342 17.41 -23.34 -14.39
N THR A 343 16.47 -23.03 -15.28
CA THR A 343 15.52 -24.01 -15.80
C THR A 343 15.24 -23.78 -17.27
N SER A 344 15.01 -24.86 -18.01
CA SER A 344 14.51 -24.82 -19.39
C SER A 344 12.99 -24.65 -19.46
N ARG A 345 12.28 -24.78 -18.32
CA ARG A 345 10.83 -24.57 -18.26
C ARG A 345 10.52 -23.10 -18.54
N ARG A 346 9.40 -22.85 -19.21
CA ARG A 346 8.89 -21.48 -19.40
C ARG A 346 8.62 -20.85 -18.04
N VAL A 347 9.12 -19.64 -17.82
CA VAL A 347 8.90 -18.85 -16.60
C VAL A 347 8.20 -17.56 -16.98
N CYS A 348 7.05 -17.31 -16.35
CA CYS A 348 6.28 -16.09 -16.51
C CYS A 348 6.27 -15.33 -15.18
N VAL A 349 6.78 -14.09 -15.18
CA VAL A 349 6.81 -13.25 -13.98
C VAL A 349 5.69 -12.23 -14.01
N HIS A 350 4.91 -12.25 -12.95
CA HIS A 350 3.78 -11.38 -12.73
C HIS A 350 4.05 -10.41 -11.60
N LEU A 351 4.22 -9.14 -11.92
CA LEU A 351 4.25 -8.09 -10.91
C LEU A 351 2.85 -7.78 -10.39
N ALA A 352 2.74 -7.54 -9.08
CA ALA A 352 1.54 -7.08 -8.40
C ALA A 352 1.87 -5.94 -7.43
N ASP A 353 1.14 -4.83 -7.50
CA ASP A 353 1.32 -3.68 -6.62
C ASP A 353 0.48 -3.77 -5.33
N SER A 354 -0.41 -4.77 -5.24
CA SER A 354 -1.26 -5.03 -4.09
C SER A 354 -1.50 -6.53 -3.85
N HIS A 355 -2.02 -6.88 -2.67
CA HIS A 355 -2.49 -8.24 -2.39
C HIS A 355 -3.72 -8.59 -3.26
N ALA A 356 -4.66 -7.66 -3.45
CA ALA A 356 -5.84 -7.89 -4.30
C ALA A 356 -5.46 -8.18 -5.76
N GLU A 357 -4.43 -7.51 -6.28
CA GLU A 357 -3.91 -7.78 -7.62
C GLU A 357 -3.21 -9.14 -7.69
N ALA A 358 -2.43 -9.51 -6.67
CA ALA A 358 -1.82 -10.84 -6.59
C ALA A 358 -2.87 -11.97 -6.55
N GLU A 359 -3.98 -11.75 -5.83
CA GLU A 359 -5.14 -12.63 -5.78
C GLU A 359 -5.80 -12.76 -7.17
N ALA A 360 -6.10 -11.65 -7.84
CA ALA A 360 -6.69 -11.65 -9.18
C ALA A 360 -5.80 -12.34 -10.23
N ILE A 361 -4.48 -12.11 -10.18
CA ILE A 361 -3.50 -12.78 -11.04
C ILE A 361 -3.50 -14.29 -10.77
N ALA A 362 -3.44 -14.71 -9.51
CA ALA A 362 -3.45 -16.13 -9.15
C ALA A 362 -4.74 -16.81 -9.63
N HIS A 363 -5.90 -16.17 -9.45
CA HIS A 363 -7.17 -16.67 -9.97
C HIS A 363 -7.14 -16.87 -11.48
N THR A 364 -6.67 -15.88 -12.23
CA THR A 364 -6.57 -15.96 -13.69
C THR A 364 -5.66 -17.10 -14.13
N ILE A 365 -4.52 -17.28 -13.47
CA ILE A 365 -3.57 -18.36 -13.77
C ILE A 365 -4.20 -19.73 -13.49
N VAL A 366 -4.81 -19.93 -12.31
CA VAL A 366 -5.37 -21.24 -11.94
C VAL A 366 -6.58 -21.58 -12.81
N ALA A 367 -7.45 -20.61 -13.09
CA ALA A 367 -8.59 -20.74 -14.00
C ALA A 367 -8.14 -21.04 -15.44
N GLY A 368 -7.00 -20.50 -15.86
CA GLY A 368 -6.36 -20.77 -17.14
C GLY A 368 -5.66 -22.13 -17.25
N GLY A 369 -5.59 -22.91 -16.16
CA GLY A 369 -4.94 -24.23 -16.14
C GLY A 369 -3.52 -24.23 -15.57
N GLY A 370 -3.01 -23.12 -15.05
CA GLY A 370 -1.72 -23.06 -14.37
C GLY A 370 -1.71 -23.89 -13.08
N ARG A 371 -0.62 -24.64 -12.83
CA ARG A 371 -0.48 -25.57 -11.69
C ARG A 371 0.81 -25.44 -10.89
N THR A 372 1.74 -24.57 -11.28
CA THR A 372 2.97 -24.32 -10.53
C THR A 372 3.12 -22.82 -10.33
N ILE A 373 2.74 -22.35 -9.14
CA ILE A 373 2.75 -20.92 -8.81
C ILE A 373 3.78 -20.66 -7.71
N ILE A 374 4.61 -19.65 -7.92
CA ILE A 374 5.60 -19.19 -6.96
C ILE A 374 5.14 -17.84 -6.40
N SER A 375 4.82 -17.79 -5.12
CA SER A 375 4.53 -16.52 -4.43
C SER A 375 5.83 -15.86 -3.99
N ALA A 376 6.17 -14.72 -4.59
CA ALA A 376 7.37 -13.95 -4.28
C ALA A 376 7.03 -12.72 -3.42
N GLY A 377 7.02 -12.92 -2.10
CA GLY A 377 6.57 -11.91 -1.15
C GLY A 377 6.71 -12.29 0.32
N GLY A 378 5.85 -11.68 1.15
CA GLY A 378 5.64 -12.07 2.56
C GLY A 378 4.41 -12.96 2.73
N ALA A 379 4.08 -13.32 3.97
CA ALA A 379 2.90 -14.12 4.31
C ALA A 379 1.59 -13.59 3.67
N GLY A 380 1.37 -12.27 3.69
CA GLY A 380 0.17 -11.67 3.06
C GLY A 380 0.13 -11.82 1.53
N THR A 381 1.28 -11.87 0.85
CA THR A 381 1.33 -12.16 -0.60
C THR A 381 1.02 -13.62 -0.87
N PHE A 382 1.53 -14.52 -0.04
CA PHE A 382 1.22 -15.94 -0.14
C PHE A 382 -0.26 -16.20 0.12
N ASN A 383 -0.82 -15.57 1.15
CA ASN A 383 -2.25 -15.63 1.44
C ASN A 383 -3.09 -15.15 0.25
N ALA A 384 -2.75 -14.01 -0.36
CA ALA A 384 -3.44 -13.52 -1.55
C ALA A 384 -3.38 -14.50 -2.73
N VAL A 385 -2.21 -15.11 -2.98
CA VAL A 385 -2.05 -16.14 -4.03
C VAL A 385 -2.90 -17.38 -3.71
N LEU A 386 -2.95 -17.80 -2.44
CA LEU A 386 -3.78 -18.92 -1.99
C LEU A 386 -5.27 -18.62 -2.17
N GLU A 387 -5.73 -17.42 -1.80
CA GLU A 387 -7.13 -17.00 -1.98
C GLU A 387 -7.49 -17.02 -3.47
N GLY A 388 -6.65 -16.43 -4.31
CA GLY A 388 -6.86 -16.43 -5.76
C GLY A 388 -6.86 -17.83 -6.37
N ALA A 389 -6.13 -18.77 -5.78
CA ALA A 389 -6.09 -20.15 -6.24
C ALA A 389 -7.37 -20.96 -5.97
N HIS A 390 -8.31 -20.46 -5.16
CA HIS A 390 -9.58 -21.13 -4.93
C HIS A 390 -10.51 -20.96 -6.14
N LEU A 391 -10.75 -22.04 -6.86
CA LEU A 391 -11.78 -22.12 -7.89
C LEU A 391 -13.03 -22.78 -7.29
N ARG A 392 -14.17 -22.07 -7.34
CA ARG A 392 -15.45 -22.56 -6.79
C ARG A 392 -15.34 -23.04 -5.33
N GLY A 393 -14.49 -22.37 -4.54
CA GLY A 393 -14.30 -22.65 -3.12
C GLY A 393 -13.30 -23.76 -2.78
N THR A 394 -12.58 -24.30 -3.77
CA THR A 394 -11.54 -25.32 -3.56
C THR A 394 -10.27 -25.02 -4.36
N VAL A 395 -9.12 -25.48 -3.88
CA VAL A 395 -7.87 -25.43 -4.64
C VAL A 395 -7.73 -26.70 -5.49
N PRO A 396 -7.27 -26.63 -6.75
CA PRO A 396 -6.98 -27.85 -7.53
C PRO A 396 -5.99 -28.76 -6.80
N SER A 397 -6.28 -30.06 -6.77
CA SER A 397 -5.48 -31.06 -6.02
C SER A 397 -4.06 -31.24 -6.56
N ASP A 398 -3.82 -30.85 -7.80
CA ASP A 398 -2.54 -30.85 -8.50
C ASP A 398 -1.81 -29.50 -8.43
N LEU A 399 -2.36 -28.49 -7.76
CA LEU A 399 -1.69 -27.20 -7.58
C LEU A 399 -0.47 -27.32 -6.66
N ARG A 400 0.68 -26.87 -7.16
CA ARG A 400 1.93 -26.72 -6.42
C ARG A 400 2.18 -25.23 -6.17
N LEU A 401 2.33 -24.87 -4.89
CA LEU A 401 2.71 -23.53 -4.47
C LEU A 401 4.14 -23.54 -3.94
N ALA A 402 4.96 -22.60 -4.40
CA ALA A 402 6.28 -22.35 -3.82
C ALA A 402 6.35 -20.97 -3.17
N PHE A 403 7.22 -20.84 -2.17
CA PHE A 403 7.39 -19.60 -1.42
C PHE A 403 8.77 -19.00 -1.71
N LEU A 404 8.83 -17.93 -2.51
CA LEU A 404 10.06 -17.16 -2.69
C LEU A 404 10.10 -16.04 -1.63
N ARG A 405 10.97 -16.22 -0.64
CA ARG A 405 11.00 -15.38 0.56
C ARG A 405 11.52 -13.97 0.24
N LYS A 406 10.65 -12.97 0.38
CA LYS A 406 11.03 -11.54 0.38
C LYS A 406 10.89 -10.87 1.75
N GLY A 407 10.52 -11.60 2.80
CA GLY A 407 10.22 -11.08 4.15
C GLY A 407 10.95 -11.84 5.26
N SER A 408 11.26 -11.15 6.37
CA SER A 408 12.00 -11.76 7.51
C SER A 408 11.13 -12.69 8.35
N ALA A 409 9.81 -12.47 8.40
CA ALA A 409 8.86 -13.28 9.18
C ALA A 409 8.20 -14.41 8.36
N ASN A 410 8.87 -14.94 7.33
CA ASN A 410 8.34 -16.01 6.49
C ASN A 410 8.66 -17.38 7.08
N LEU A 411 7.92 -17.77 8.12
CA LEU A 411 8.12 -19.02 8.86
C LEU A 411 7.89 -20.27 8.01
N ILE A 412 6.87 -20.28 7.15
CA ILE A 412 6.60 -21.40 6.22
C ILE A 412 7.80 -21.63 5.31
N GLY A 413 8.29 -20.57 4.64
CA GLY A 413 9.44 -20.71 3.73
C GLY A 413 10.71 -21.24 4.41
N LYS A 414 10.94 -20.88 5.69
CA LYS A 414 12.04 -21.47 6.49
C LYS A 414 11.82 -22.95 6.75
N THR A 415 10.60 -23.33 7.11
CA THR A 415 10.20 -24.73 7.37
C THR A 415 10.33 -25.59 6.12
N LEU A 416 10.02 -25.02 4.95
CA LEU A 416 10.18 -25.66 3.64
C LEU A 416 11.65 -25.69 3.16
N GLY A 417 12.62 -25.28 3.98
CA GLY A 417 14.04 -25.29 3.61
C GLY A 417 14.41 -24.32 2.50
N ILE A 418 13.61 -23.27 2.25
CA ILE A 418 13.89 -22.29 1.20
C ILE A 418 14.87 -21.22 1.71
N PRO A 419 16.06 -21.08 1.10
CA PRO A 419 17.03 -20.05 1.46
C PRO A 419 16.47 -18.62 1.36
N GLU A 420 17.12 -17.67 2.03
CA GLU A 420 16.76 -16.25 1.94
C GLU A 420 17.37 -15.57 0.71
N GLN A 421 18.57 -15.97 0.30
CA GLN A 421 19.26 -15.39 -0.85
C GLN A 421 18.56 -15.79 -2.15
N LEU A 422 18.18 -14.81 -2.97
CA LEU A 422 17.40 -15.01 -4.19
C LEU A 422 17.97 -16.13 -5.10
N PRO A 423 19.27 -16.16 -5.45
CA PRO A 423 19.84 -17.22 -6.29
C PRO A 423 19.64 -18.63 -5.70
N ALA A 424 19.97 -18.81 -4.41
CA ALA A 424 19.86 -20.09 -3.71
C ALA A 424 18.39 -20.50 -3.48
N ALA A 425 17.51 -19.53 -3.25
CA ALA A 425 16.08 -19.77 -3.13
C ALA A 425 15.46 -20.27 -4.44
N VAL A 426 15.82 -19.63 -5.56
CA VAL A 426 15.39 -20.05 -6.90
C VAL A 426 15.89 -21.46 -7.20
N GLU A 427 17.16 -21.74 -6.92
CA GLU A 427 17.74 -23.07 -7.10
C GLU A 427 17.00 -24.15 -6.29
N ALA A 428 16.78 -23.91 -5.00
CA ALA A 428 16.06 -24.84 -4.13
C ALA A 428 14.62 -25.09 -4.62
N ILE A 429 13.92 -24.04 -5.07
CA ILE A 429 12.56 -24.16 -5.62
C ILE A 429 12.56 -24.95 -6.92
N ILE A 430 13.48 -24.69 -7.85
CA ILE A 430 13.58 -25.43 -9.12
C ILE A 430 13.89 -26.90 -8.87
N GLN A 431 14.88 -27.20 -8.04
CA GLN A 431 15.20 -28.59 -7.69
C GLN A 431 14.02 -29.30 -7.03
N GLY A 432 13.30 -28.61 -6.14
CA GLY A 432 12.08 -29.14 -5.51
C GLY A 432 10.97 -29.41 -6.52
N ILE A 433 10.77 -28.51 -7.49
CA ILE A 433 9.79 -28.68 -8.57
C ILE A 433 10.16 -29.88 -9.47
N ASP A 434 11.43 -29.97 -9.88
CA ASP A 434 11.90 -30.98 -10.85
C ASP A 434 11.98 -32.38 -10.22
N SER A 435 12.26 -32.44 -8.91
CA SER A 435 12.28 -33.69 -8.14
C SER A 435 10.91 -34.05 -7.54
N ASP A 436 9.86 -33.29 -7.86
CA ASP A 436 8.51 -33.38 -7.27
C ASP A 436 8.50 -33.45 -5.73
N ARG A 437 9.37 -32.67 -5.08
CA ARG A 437 9.46 -32.57 -3.62
C ARG A 437 8.49 -31.52 -3.09
N TYR A 438 7.54 -31.97 -2.29
CA TYR A 438 6.57 -31.11 -1.63
C TYR A 438 6.17 -31.61 -0.24
N VAL A 439 5.73 -30.67 0.59
CA VAL A 439 5.03 -30.92 1.85
C VAL A 439 3.54 -30.71 1.62
N GLN A 440 2.73 -31.70 1.98
CA GLN A 440 1.28 -31.53 2.00
C GLN A 440 0.90 -30.64 3.20
N ALA A 441 0.18 -29.56 2.95
CA ALA A 441 -0.31 -28.66 3.99
C ALA A 441 -1.82 -28.53 3.94
N ASP A 442 -2.47 -28.56 5.10
CA ASP A 442 -3.90 -28.29 5.23
C ASP A 442 -4.18 -26.81 4.92
N ILE A 443 -5.37 -26.55 4.40
CA ILE A 443 -5.91 -25.20 4.26
C ILE A 443 -6.97 -25.06 5.35
N LEU A 444 -6.85 -24.04 6.18
CA LEU A 444 -7.87 -23.71 7.18
C LEU A 444 -8.78 -22.61 6.64
N ALA A 445 -10.08 -22.90 6.55
CA ALA A 445 -11.08 -21.87 6.33
C ALA A 445 -11.37 -21.15 7.64
N VAL A 446 -11.32 -19.82 7.59
CA VAL A 446 -11.73 -18.90 8.65
C VAL A 446 -12.98 -18.17 8.17
N GLU A 447 -14.10 -18.47 8.81
CA GLU A 447 -15.39 -17.86 8.52
C GLU A 447 -15.81 -16.92 9.63
N THR A 448 -16.39 -15.79 9.27
CA THR A 448 -17.06 -14.90 10.22
C THR A 448 -18.50 -14.71 9.83
N THR A 449 -19.41 -14.90 10.77
CA THR A 449 -20.84 -14.64 10.58
C THR A 449 -21.18 -13.35 11.33
N GLU A 450 -21.37 -12.26 10.61
CA GLU A 450 -21.77 -10.97 11.19
C GLU A 450 -23.16 -11.06 11.87
N PRO A 451 -23.49 -10.15 12.81
CA PRO A 451 -24.81 -10.11 13.44
C PRO A 451 -25.97 -10.01 12.43
N GLU A 452 -25.73 -9.40 11.27
CA GLU A 452 -26.69 -9.26 10.18
C GLU A 452 -26.78 -10.53 9.29
N GLY A 453 -26.05 -11.60 9.62
CA GLY A 453 -26.05 -12.87 8.89
C GLY A 453 -25.07 -12.93 7.72
N ARG A 454 -24.35 -11.85 7.40
CA ARG A 454 -23.33 -11.84 6.34
C ARG A 454 -22.16 -12.74 6.74
N VAL A 455 -21.83 -13.69 5.88
CA VAL A 455 -20.67 -14.57 6.04
C VAL A 455 -19.51 -14.04 5.21
N LEU A 456 -18.34 -13.89 5.84
CA LEU A 456 -17.07 -13.66 5.17
C LEU A 456 -16.21 -14.89 5.37
N ARG A 457 -15.53 -15.37 4.32
CA ARG A 457 -14.62 -16.51 4.37
C ARG A 457 -13.25 -16.10 3.85
N ARG A 458 -12.21 -16.54 4.57
CA ARG A 458 -10.80 -16.47 4.18
C ARG A 458 -10.13 -17.80 4.47
N HIS A 459 -8.92 -17.99 3.95
CA HIS A 459 -8.15 -19.21 4.07
C HIS A 459 -6.76 -18.91 4.62
N LEU A 460 -6.18 -19.83 5.39
CA LEU A 460 -4.78 -19.74 5.83
C LEU A 460 -4.11 -21.11 5.84
N VAL A 461 -2.80 -21.14 5.65
CA VAL A 461 -1.94 -22.33 5.69
C VAL A 461 -0.90 -22.23 6.80
N GLY A 462 -0.56 -21.03 7.27
CA GLY A 462 0.42 -20.83 8.33
C GLY A 462 -0.23 -20.72 9.70
N PHE A 463 -0.49 -19.49 10.11
CA PHE A 463 -1.04 -19.19 11.42
C PHE A 463 -1.91 -17.93 11.42
N GLY A 464 -2.76 -17.86 12.43
CA GLY A 464 -3.70 -16.76 12.62
C GLY A 464 -4.10 -16.64 14.07
N GLY A 465 -5.16 -15.88 14.31
CA GLY A 465 -5.74 -15.76 15.63
C GLY A 465 -6.52 -14.49 15.89
N LEU A 466 -7.02 -14.36 17.11
CA LEU A 466 -7.79 -13.22 17.60
C LEU A 466 -7.21 -12.65 18.90
N GLY A 467 -7.81 -11.57 19.40
CA GLY A 467 -7.27 -10.82 20.54
C GLY A 467 -6.03 -10.04 20.11
N VAL A 468 -4.96 -10.10 20.92
CA VAL A 468 -3.67 -9.45 20.57
C VAL A 468 -3.16 -9.93 19.21
N PHE A 469 -3.23 -11.23 18.92
CA PHE A 469 -2.75 -11.81 17.66
C PHE A 469 -3.54 -11.34 16.44
N GLY A 470 -4.83 -11.07 16.62
CA GLY A 470 -5.68 -10.53 15.55
C GLY A 470 -5.27 -9.12 15.11
N ASP A 471 -4.63 -8.35 16.00
CA ASP A 471 -4.25 -6.97 15.72
C ASP A 471 -2.79 -6.79 15.31
N VAL A 472 -1.95 -7.83 15.40
CA VAL A 472 -0.53 -7.79 15.00
C VAL A 472 -0.35 -7.27 13.57
N PRO A 473 -1.07 -7.78 12.56
CA PRO A 473 -0.95 -7.30 11.18
C PRO A 473 -1.11 -5.78 11.01
N ARG A 474 -1.96 -5.13 11.82
CA ARG A 474 -2.18 -3.67 11.74
C ARG A 474 -0.87 -2.91 11.87
N PHE A 475 0.04 -3.42 12.71
CA PHE A 475 1.33 -2.80 12.96
C PHE A 475 2.38 -3.32 11.98
N THR A 476 2.44 -4.63 11.75
CA THR A 476 3.49 -5.25 10.92
C THR A 476 3.33 -5.00 9.42
N GLU A 477 2.12 -4.77 8.92
CA GLU A 477 1.88 -4.41 7.52
C GLU A 477 2.22 -2.94 7.21
N SER A 478 2.37 -2.11 8.24
CA SER A 478 2.68 -0.69 8.05
C SER A 478 4.04 -0.54 7.33
N ARG A 479 4.07 0.31 6.30
CA ARG A 479 5.32 0.62 5.58
C ARG A 479 6.40 1.16 6.53
N LEU A 480 6.01 1.82 7.62
CA LEU A 480 6.93 2.28 8.67
C LEU A 480 7.74 1.13 9.25
N ILE A 481 7.11 0.04 9.69
CA ILE A 481 7.85 -1.12 10.22
C ILE A 481 8.72 -1.78 9.15
N LYS A 482 8.31 -1.75 7.87
CA LYS A 482 9.14 -2.23 6.75
C LYS A 482 10.39 -1.37 6.50
N VAL A 483 10.32 -0.05 6.73
CA VAL A 483 11.47 0.87 6.65
C VAL A 483 12.44 0.61 7.79
N TYR A 484 11.93 0.43 9.02
CA TYR A 484 12.76 0.11 10.18
C TYR A 484 13.23 -1.35 10.21
N LYS A 485 12.77 -2.21 9.29
CA LYS A 485 13.09 -3.65 9.26
C LYS A 485 14.59 -3.93 9.26
N GLY A 486 15.41 -3.14 8.56
CA GLY A 486 16.86 -3.31 8.57
C GLY A 486 17.47 -3.07 9.95
N VAL A 487 17.03 -2.02 10.64
CA VAL A 487 17.52 -1.63 11.98
C VAL A 487 16.96 -2.56 13.07
N LEU A 488 15.68 -2.91 12.98
CA LEU A 488 15.02 -3.79 13.94
C LEU A 488 15.47 -5.24 13.77
N GLY A 489 15.70 -5.67 12.53
CA GLY A 489 16.30 -6.96 12.20
C GLY A 489 17.72 -7.10 12.76
N SER A 490 18.54 -6.05 12.64
CA SER A 490 19.90 -6.08 13.21
C SER A 490 19.91 -6.08 14.75
N LEU A 491 18.90 -5.51 15.42
CA LEU A 491 18.84 -5.42 16.89
C LEU A 491 18.13 -6.60 17.54
N LEU A 492 17.12 -7.19 16.89
CA LEU A 492 16.20 -8.16 17.49
C LEU A 492 16.06 -9.46 16.66
N GLY A 493 16.86 -9.61 15.60
CA GLY A 493 16.77 -10.72 14.65
C GLY A 493 15.55 -10.63 13.71
N ASP A 494 15.35 -11.66 12.91
CA ASP A 494 14.31 -11.72 11.86
C ASP A 494 12.87 -11.48 12.35
N LEU A 495 12.62 -11.84 13.62
CA LEU A 495 11.33 -11.68 14.29
C LEU A 495 11.14 -10.31 14.95
N GLY A 496 12.15 -9.44 14.94
CA GLY A 496 12.09 -8.10 15.52
C GLY A 496 10.83 -7.31 15.12
N PRO A 497 10.51 -7.20 13.83
CA PRO A 497 9.29 -6.55 13.36
C PRO A 497 8.00 -7.18 13.92
N PHE A 498 7.96 -8.51 14.00
CA PHE A 498 6.81 -9.24 14.55
C PHE A 498 6.64 -8.96 16.04
N PHE A 499 7.72 -9.00 16.84
CA PHE A 499 7.65 -8.73 18.27
C PHE A 499 7.27 -7.28 18.59
N ILE A 500 7.71 -6.32 17.78
CA ILE A 500 7.27 -4.93 17.92
C ILE A 500 5.79 -4.80 17.58
N GLY A 501 5.34 -5.44 16.49
CA GLY A 501 3.92 -5.51 16.17
C GLY A 501 3.10 -6.13 17.29
N LEU A 502 3.60 -7.21 17.90
CA LEU A 502 2.99 -7.88 19.05
C LEU A 502 2.92 -6.97 20.28
N ALA A 503 3.97 -6.22 20.59
CA ALA A 503 4.00 -5.29 21.72
C ALA A 503 3.00 -4.13 21.52
N LEU A 504 2.95 -3.55 20.32
CA LEU A 504 2.00 -2.49 19.99
C LEU A 504 0.54 -2.99 20.00
N ALA A 505 0.31 -4.19 19.46
CA ALA A 505 -0.99 -4.86 19.52
C ALA A 505 -1.41 -5.14 20.97
N ALA A 506 -0.49 -5.61 21.82
CA ALA A 506 -0.75 -5.82 23.24
C ALA A 506 -1.10 -4.51 23.95
N GLY A 507 -0.34 -3.43 23.72
CA GLY A 507 -0.63 -2.11 24.28
C GLY A 507 -2.00 -1.59 23.87
N ARG A 508 -2.34 -1.67 22.58
CA ARG A 508 -3.66 -1.28 22.07
C ARG A 508 -4.79 -2.14 22.64
N TRP A 509 -4.59 -3.45 22.71
CA TRP A 509 -5.56 -4.38 23.30
C TRP A 509 -5.83 -4.03 24.76
N GLN A 510 -4.80 -3.68 25.54
CA GLN A 510 -4.97 -3.23 26.93
C GLN A 510 -5.80 -1.95 27.03
N VAL A 511 -5.56 -0.97 26.14
CA VAL A 511 -6.37 0.25 26.09
C VAL A 511 -7.83 -0.08 25.77
N LEU A 512 -8.09 -0.92 24.76
CA LEU A 512 -9.45 -1.34 24.41
C LEU A 512 -10.13 -2.08 25.57
N ARG A 513 -9.40 -2.93 26.30
CA ARG A 513 -9.91 -3.62 27.49
C ARG A 513 -10.30 -2.65 28.59
N LEU A 514 -9.44 -1.67 28.90
CA LEU A 514 -9.73 -0.65 29.92
C LEU A 514 -10.94 0.21 29.55
N LEU A 515 -11.20 0.39 28.24
CA LEU A 515 -12.38 1.08 27.72
C LEU A 515 -13.63 0.18 27.63
N GLY A 516 -13.58 -1.06 28.12
CA GLY A 516 -14.71 -2.00 28.03
C GLY A 516 -15.05 -2.47 26.61
N ARG A 517 -14.10 -2.32 25.66
CA ARG A 517 -14.29 -2.64 24.23
C ARG A 517 -13.79 -4.02 23.83
N VAL A 518 -13.35 -4.84 24.78
CA VAL A 518 -12.95 -6.24 24.56
C VAL A 518 -14.04 -7.14 25.13
N PRO A 519 -14.88 -7.77 24.29
CA PRO A 519 -15.94 -8.64 24.78
C PRO A 519 -15.34 -9.95 25.31
N PRO A 520 -15.89 -10.51 26.41
CA PRO A 520 -15.69 -11.92 26.73
C PRO A 520 -16.15 -12.80 25.56
N MET A 521 -15.48 -13.93 25.32
CA MET A 521 -15.84 -14.87 24.27
C MET A 521 -15.87 -16.29 24.82
N SER A 522 -16.86 -17.09 24.42
CA SER A 522 -16.79 -18.55 24.61
C SER A 522 -16.05 -19.18 23.44
N LEU A 523 -15.39 -20.31 23.72
CA LEU A 523 -14.68 -21.09 22.72
C LEU A 523 -15.29 -22.50 22.67
N THR A 524 -15.34 -23.09 21.49
CA THR A 524 -15.67 -24.50 21.29
C THR A 524 -14.55 -25.11 20.46
N LEU A 525 -13.86 -26.08 21.05
CA LEU A 525 -12.66 -26.73 20.54
C LEU A 525 -13.03 -28.20 20.27
N ASP A 526 -13.46 -28.50 19.05
CA ASP A 526 -14.24 -29.70 18.72
C ASP A 526 -15.40 -29.87 19.72
N ASP A 527 -15.40 -30.93 20.53
CA ASP A 527 -16.45 -31.21 21.52
C ASP A 527 -16.23 -30.51 22.87
N HIS A 528 -15.12 -29.78 23.04
CA HIS A 528 -14.77 -29.13 24.29
C HIS A 528 -15.25 -27.67 24.35
N TYR A 529 -16.26 -27.41 25.17
CA TYR A 529 -16.78 -26.06 25.40
C TYR A 529 -16.02 -25.34 26.53
N CYS A 530 -15.53 -24.14 26.24
CA CYS A 530 -14.97 -23.22 27.21
C CYS A 530 -15.96 -22.05 27.44
N PRO A 531 -16.34 -21.76 28.69
CA PRO A 531 -17.29 -20.69 28.98
C PRO A 531 -16.73 -19.30 28.62
N PRO A 532 -17.59 -18.27 28.53
CA PRO A 532 -17.14 -16.92 28.19
C PRO A 532 -16.05 -16.38 29.12
N GLU A 533 -14.92 -16.00 28.55
CA GLU A 533 -13.78 -15.40 29.27
C GLU A 533 -13.16 -14.26 28.45
N ILE A 534 -12.42 -13.36 29.11
CA ILE A 534 -11.58 -12.38 28.41
C ILE A 534 -10.29 -13.09 27.96
N TRP A 535 -10.25 -13.47 26.69
CA TRP A 535 -9.05 -14.05 26.07
C TRP A 535 -8.09 -12.93 25.64
N GLY A 536 -6.87 -12.94 26.17
CA GLY A 536 -5.80 -12.03 25.76
C GLY A 536 -5.36 -12.32 24.32
N ALA A 537 -5.25 -13.59 23.98
CA ALA A 537 -4.99 -14.06 22.63
C ALA A 537 -5.59 -15.45 22.44
N VAL A 538 -6.04 -15.74 21.22
CA VAL A 538 -6.29 -17.12 20.77
C VAL A 538 -5.53 -17.29 19.48
N MET A 539 -4.55 -18.20 19.49
CA MET A 539 -3.65 -18.48 18.36
C MET A 539 -4.12 -19.75 17.65
N VAL A 540 -4.10 -19.72 16.32
CA VAL A 540 -4.40 -20.86 15.45
C VAL A 540 -3.15 -21.18 14.65
N LEU A 541 -2.67 -22.42 14.75
CA LEU A 541 -1.41 -22.88 14.17
C LEU A 541 -1.68 -24.11 13.32
N ASN A 542 -1.47 -24.01 12.02
CA ASN A 542 -1.76 -25.11 11.09
C ASN A 542 -0.64 -26.17 11.02
N GLY A 543 0.49 -25.93 11.69
CA GLY A 543 1.61 -26.86 11.73
C GLY A 543 2.81 -26.32 12.48
N ASP A 544 3.89 -27.09 12.42
CA ASP A 544 5.21 -26.71 12.88
C ASP A 544 5.78 -25.68 11.91
N LEU A 545 6.10 -24.50 12.45
CA LEU A 545 6.58 -23.35 11.71
C LEU A 545 8.07 -23.10 12.00
N GLY A 546 8.76 -24.13 12.52
CA GLY A 546 10.18 -24.15 12.80
C GLY A 546 10.54 -23.62 14.19
N ALA A 547 11.84 -23.70 14.52
CA ALA A 547 12.37 -23.34 15.83
C ALA A 547 12.15 -21.87 16.22
N ASP A 548 12.02 -20.98 15.24
CA ASP A 548 11.72 -19.55 15.43
C ASP A 548 10.31 -19.33 16.00
N PHE A 549 9.41 -20.30 15.84
CA PHE A 549 8.04 -20.22 16.31
C PHE A 549 7.58 -21.54 16.95
N PRO A 550 8.10 -21.86 18.15
CA PRO A 550 8.03 -23.19 18.75
C PRO A 550 6.60 -23.61 19.16
N LEU A 551 5.62 -22.73 19.04
CA LEU A 551 4.22 -23.00 19.37
C LEU A 551 3.62 -24.11 18.49
N GLY A 552 4.11 -24.26 17.26
CA GLY A 552 3.72 -25.33 16.34
C GLY A 552 4.44 -26.65 16.54
N ARG A 553 5.41 -26.74 17.47
CA ARG A 553 6.33 -27.88 17.60
C ARG A 553 5.60 -29.22 17.58
N GLY A 554 6.03 -30.10 16.66
CA GLY A 554 5.52 -31.47 16.54
C GLY A 554 4.15 -31.62 15.90
N LEU A 555 3.59 -30.56 15.28
CA LEU A 555 2.35 -30.65 14.50
C LEU A 555 2.68 -30.65 13.00
N PRO A 556 2.45 -31.73 12.24
CA PRO A 556 2.65 -31.70 10.79
C PRO A 556 1.70 -30.71 10.09
N LEU A 557 2.16 -30.03 9.03
CA LEU A 557 1.35 -29.07 8.27
C LEU A 557 0.10 -29.67 7.61
N GLY A 558 0.09 -30.97 7.32
CA GLY A 558 -1.01 -31.70 6.67
C GLY A 558 -1.65 -32.75 7.56
N SER A 559 -1.76 -32.48 8.87
CA SER A 559 -2.21 -33.46 9.85
C SER A 559 -3.73 -33.75 9.83
N GLY A 560 -4.50 -33.00 9.05
CA GLY A 560 -5.96 -32.95 9.11
C GLY A 560 -6.49 -32.28 10.38
N SER A 561 -5.65 -31.47 11.05
CA SER A 561 -5.94 -30.80 12.32
C SER A 561 -5.02 -29.59 12.52
N PHE A 562 -5.40 -28.70 13.43
CA PHE A 562 -4.61 -27.52 13.78
C PHE A 562 -4.55 -27.32 15.30
N ARG A 563 -3.51 -26.64 15.79
CA ARG A 563 -3.35 -26.34 17.21
C ARG A 563 -3.95 -25.00 17.55
N VAL A 564 -4.80 -24.99 18.57
CA VAL A 564 -5.33 -23.79 19.22
C VAL A 564 -4.62 -23.57 20.53
N ILE A 565 -4.13 -22.35 20.74
CA ILE A 565 -3.57 -21.89 22.02
C ILE A 565 -4.35 -20.67 22.48
N ALA A 566 -5.24 -20.86 23.45
CA ALA A 566 -6.06 -19.79 24.02
C ALA A 566 -5.48 -19.32 25.36
N LEU A 567 -5.21 -18.02 25.49
CA LEU A 567 -4.57 -17.41 26.65
C LEU A 567 -5.59 -16.57 27.43
N SER A 568 -6.00 -17.04 28.61
CA SER A 568 -6.87 -16.29 29.51
C SER A 568 -6.14 -15.05 30.03
N TYR A 569 -6.80 -13.89 29.99
CA TYR A 569 -6.26 -12.67 30.56
C TYR A 569 -6.51 -12.59 32.06
N ARG A 570 -5.46 -12.85 32.86
CA ARG A 570 -5.48 -12.78 34.33
C ARG A 570 -4.65 -11.62 34.89
N GLY A 571 -4.56 -10.52 34.13
CA GLY A 571 -3.76 -9.34 34.47
C GLY A 571 -2.41 -9.24 33.74
N LEU A 572 -1.84 -8.03 33.73
CA LEU A 572 -0.65 -7.69 32.94
C LEU A 572 0.57 -8.54 33.29
N ARG A 573 0.82 -8.81 34.59
CA ARG A 573 1.95 -9.64 35.03
C ARG A 573 1.87 -11.07 34.45
N ARG A 574 0.67 -11.66 34.43
CA ARG A 574 0.45 -13.00 33.85
C ARG A 574 0.56 -12.97 32.33
N ALA A 575 0.06 -11.91 31.68
CA ALA A 575 0.21 -11.71 30.24
C ALA A 575 1.69 -11.63 29.81
N LEU A 576 2.54 -10.93 30.55
CA LEU A 576 3.98 -10.88 30.28
C LEU A 576 4.66 -12.25 30.46
N ARG A 577 4.26 -13.01 31.49
CA ARG A 577 4.73 -14.40 31.67
C ARG A 577 4.29 -15.30 30.51
N GLN A 578 3.04 -15.17 30.06
CA GLN A 578 2.51 -15.91 28.91
C GLN A 578 3.30 -15.59 27.63
N ILE A 579 3.59 -14.32 27.35
CA ILE A 579 4.39 -13.92 26.17
C ILE A 579 5.79 -14.54 26.23
N LYS A 580 6.46 -14.50 27.40
CA LYS A 580 7.77 -15.11 27.58
C LYS A 580 7.72 -16.64 27.37
N ALA A 581 6.73 -17.31 27.97
CA ALA A 581 6.56 -18.76 27.84
C ALA A 581 6.23 -19.18 26.41
N ALA A 582 5.39 -18.41 25.71
CA ALA A 582 5.06 -18.64 24.31
C ALA A 582 6.29 -18.52 23.41
N ARG A 583 7.13 -17.50 23.63
CA ARG A 583 8.38 -17.33 22.90
C ARG A 583 9.36 -18.48 23.10
N LEU A 584 9.41 -19.05 24.30
CA LEU A 584 10.31 -20.16 24.64
C LEU A 584 9.70 -21.54 24.31
N GLY A 585 8.44 -21.60 23.90
CA GLY A 585 7.71 -22.86 23.70
C GLY A 585 7.28 -23.56 25.00
N THR A 586 7.74 -23.12 26.18
CA THR A 586 7.43 -23.75 27.48
C THR A 586 5.95 -23.70 27.85
N ILE A 587 5.16 -22.84 27.16
CA ILE A 587 3.71 -22.82 27.32
C ILE A 587 3.02 -24.10 26.84
N LEU A 588 3.68 -24.88 25.97
CA LEU A 588 3.17 -26.16 25.50
C LEU A 588 3.33 -27.26 26.56
N ASP A 589 4.34 -27.15 27.41
CA ASP A 589 4.70 -28.18 28.38
C ASP A 589 3.81 -28.08 29.63
N GLU A 590 3.47 -26.87 30.07
CA GLU A 590 2.63 -26.62 31.26
C GLU A 590 1.54 -25.55 31.02
N PRO A 591 0.59 -25.77 30.09
CA PRO A 591 -0.36 -24.73 29.67
C PRO A 591 -1.19 -24.16 30.83
N GLU A 592 -1.61 -25.00 31.78
CA GLU A 592 -2.44 -24.60 32.91
C GLU A 592 -1.73 -23.61 33.86
N SER A 593 -0.41 -23.78 34.06
CA SER A 593 0.39 -22.90 34.93
C SER A 593 0.43 -21.46 34.40
N TYR A 594 0.24 -21.29 33.09
CA TYR A 594 0.12 -19.99 32.42
C TYR A 594 -1.32 -19.52 32.25
N GLY A 595 -2.33 -20.36 32.54
CA GLY A 595 -3.73 -20.05 32.25
C GLY A 595 -4.00 -20.10 30.74
N ALA A 596 -3.36 -21.07 30.07
CA ALA A 596 -3.51 -21.35 28.67
C ALA A 596 -4.29 -22.65 28.47
N ILE A 597 -5.01 -22.73 27.36
CA ILE A 597 -5.57 -23.97 26.82
C ILE A 597 -4.81 -24.27 25.54
N VAL A 598 -4.21 -25.46 25.46
CA VAL A 598 -3.53 -25.96 24.26
C VAL A 598 -4.22 -27.24 23.82
N ARG A 599 -4.76 -27.24 22.60
CA ARG A 599 -5.47 -28.38 22.00
C ARG A 599 -5.17 -28.46 20.51
N THR A 600 -5.05 -29.67 20.00
CA THR A 600 -5.08 -29.94 18.57
C THR A 600 -6.51 -30.32 18.22
N VAL A 601 -7.11 -29.61 17.26
CA VAL A 601 -8.55 -29.70 16.94
C VAL A 601 -8.78 -29.70 15.43
N ARG A 602 -10.00 -30.03 15.01
CA ARG A 602 -10.46 -29.87 13.61
C ARG A 602 -11.37 -28.67 13.42
N HIS A 603 -12.03 -28.26 14.50
CA HIS A 603 -12.99 -27.16 14.52
C HIS A 603 -12.76 -26.27 15.73
N LEU A 604 -12.70 -24.96 15.48
CA LEU A 604 -12.73 -23.92 16.50
C LEU A 604 -13.93 -23.02 16.22
N ILE A 605 -14.74 -22.76 17.24
CA ILE A 605 -15.76 -21.72 17.20
C ILE A 605 -15.46 -20.71 18.30
N ALA A 606 -15.37 -19.43 17.97
CA ALA A 606 -15.24 -18.34 18.93
C ALA A 606 -16.48 -17.44 18.85
N ARG A 607 -17.21 -17.31 19.96
CA ARG A 607 -18.44 -16.52 20.04
C ARG A 607 -18.28 -15.37 21.02
N PRO A 608 -18.35 -14.11 20.58
CA PRO A 608 -18.35 -12.98 21.50
C PRO A 608 -19.70 -12.87 22.22
N THR A 609 -19.65 -12.53 23.50
CA THR A 609 -20.85 -12.25 24.32
C THR A 609 -21.58 -10.96 23.93
N LYS A 610 -20.90 -10.07 23.19
CA LYS A 610 -21.44 -8.80 22.69
C LYS A 610 -20.91 -8.57 21.28
N ALA A 611 -21.74 -7.99 20.42
CA ALA A 611 -21.39 -7.65 19.03
C ALA A 611 -20.45 -6.43 18.92
N LEU A 612 -19.32 -6.46 19.63
CA LEU A 612 -18.28 -5.44 19.56
C LEU A 612 -17.28 -5.80 18.46
N PRO A 613 -16.77 -4.82 17.69
CA PRO A 613 -15.80 -5.10 16.64
C PRO A 613 -14.47 -5.62 17.19
N TYR A 614 -13.94 -6.69 16.59
CA TYR A 614 -12.60 -7.20 16.85
C TYR A 614 -11.93 -7.71 15.56
N MET A 615 -10.61 -7.89 15.62
CA MET A 615 -9.81 -8.30 14.48
C MET A 615 -9.44 -9.78 14.56
N ILE A 616 -9.35 -10.41 13.40
CA ILE A 616 -8.80 -11.73 13.19
C ILE A 616 -7.61 -11.59 12.23
N ASN A 617 -6.52 -12.25 12.56
CA ASN A 617 -5.34 -12.40 11.72
C ASN A 617 -5.46 -13.70 10.94
N VAL A 618 -5.26 -13.62 9.63
CA VAL A 618 -5.31 -14.74 8.68
C VAL A 618 -4.04 -14.68 7.83
N ASP A 619 -2.98 -15.42 8.21
CA ASP A 619 -1.67 -15.42 7.54
C ASP A 619 -1.06 -14.02 7.30
N GLY A 620 -1.21 -13.14 8.28
CA GLY A 620 -0.74 -11.76 8.20
C GLY A 620 -1.74 -10.81 7.53
N GLY A 621 -2.84 -11.33 6.97
CA GLY A 621 -4.02 -10.57 6.58
C GLY A 621 -4.92 -10.22 7.75
N ARG A 622 -5.90 -9.33 7.51
CA ARG A 622 -6.82 -8.82 8.53
C ARG A 622 -8.27 -9.02 8.13
N MET A 623 -9.05 -9.53 9.06
CA MET A 623 -10.50 -9.63 8.94
C MET A 623 -11.16 -8.96 10.16
N LEU A 624 -11.94 -7.91 9.91
CA LEU A 624 -12.72 -7.21 10.95
C LEU A 624 -14.08 -7.89 11.04
N THR A 625 -14.52 -8.23 12.25
CA THR A 625 -15.87 -8.76 12.47
C THR A 625 -16.45 -8.33 13.81
N ARG A 626 -17.77 -8.51 13.97
CA ARG A 626 -18.48 -8.36 15.25
C ARG A 626 -19.12 -9.66 15.74
N GLY A 627 -19.17 -10.68 14.89
CA GLY A 627 -19.99 -11.87 15.11
C GLY A 627 -19.19 -13.11 15.47
N GLU A 628 -19.69 -14.28 15.11
CA GLU A 628 -19.03 -15.57 15.41
C GLU A 628 -17.88 -15.84 14.44
N VAL A 629 -16.78 -16.44 14.92
CA VAL A 629 -15.70 -16.97 14.07
C VAL A 629 -15.73 -18.48 14.08
N ARG A 630 -15.61 -19.10 12.91
CA ARG A 630 -15.35 -20.53 12.76
C ARG A 630 -14.02 -20.74 12.07
N VAL A 631 -13.22 -21.67 12.57
CA VAL A 631 -12.02 -22.15 11.89
C VAL A 631 -12.14 -23.65 11.72
N SER A 632 -11.88 -24.13 10.50
CA SER A 632 -11.96 -25.55 10.17
C SER A 632 -11.01 -25.91 9.03
N VAL A 633 -10.57 -27.17 8.97
CA VAL A 633 -9.83 -27.68 7.81
C VAL A 633 -10.77 -27.76 6.61
N SER A 634 -10.42 -27.10 5.49
CA SER A 634 -11.26 -26.99 4.29
C SER A 634 -10.68 -27.66 3.04
N GLY A 635 -9.40 -28.03 3.05
CA GLY A 635 -8.73 -28.65 1.92
C GLY A 635 -7.24 -28.83 2.21
N GLN A 636 -6.46 -29.10 1.16
CA GLN A 636 -5.01 -29.20 1.27
C GLN A 636 -4.34 -28.63 0.01
N VAL A 637 -3.07 -28.24 0.14
CA VAL A 637 -2.23 -27.75 -0.95
C VAL A 637 -0.82 -28.34 -0.86
N ARG A 638 -0.16 -28.54 -2.00
CA ARG A 638 1.23 -28.99 -2.05
C ARG A 638 2.17 -27.79 -2.02
N LEU A 639 3.03 -27.74 -1.01
CA LEU A 639 4.04 -26.71 -0.85
C LEU A 639 5.41 -27.23 -1.30
N VAL A 640 6.05 -26.60 -2.27
CA VAL A 640 7.38 -27.01 -2.77
C VAL A 640 8.42 -26.90 -1.65
N SER A 641 9.22 -27.96 -1.46
CA SER A 641 10.27 -28.04 -0.44
C SER A 641 11.67 -27.99 -1.05
N GLY A 642 12.58 -27.29 -0.38
CA GLY A 642 14.00 -27.18 -0.72
C GLY A 642 14.86 -28.35 -0.24
N TRP A 643 14.42 -29.11 0.77
CA TRP A 643 15.15 -30.27 1.31
C TRP A 643 14.38 -31.57 1.11
N GLU A 644 15.05 -32.72 1.23
CA GLU A 644 14.40 -34.03 1.33
C GLU A 644 13.55 -34.07 2.61
N ALA A 645 12.28 -34.46 2.48
CA ALA A 645 11.27 -34.43 3.54
C ALA A 645 11.44 -35.57 4.55
#